data_AF-A0A959QSC2-F1
#
_entry.id   AF-A0A959QSC2-F1
#
_cell.length_a   1.000
_cell.length_b   1.000
_cell.length_c   1.000
_cell.angle_alpha   90.00
_cell.angle_beta   90.00
_cell.angle_gamma   90.00
#
_symmetry.space_group_name_H-M   'P 1'
#
loop_
_entity.id
_entity.type
_entity.pdbx_description
1 polymer ?
#
loop_
_entity_poly.entity_id
_entity_poly.type
_entity_poly.pdbx_seq_one_letter_code
_entity_poly.pdbx_strand_id
1 'polypeptide(L)'
;HRKTFSRHEGDNRCHQLMLAKNATGYANLTKLCSLGYIDGLYSKFPRIDKELIAQYSEGLIATSCCIGAEIPQAIIHGKLDEAEEMLRWWVDLLGNDFYIELQRHRGLENITIRDERGIVVPSGYSQEDVNQILLGFARKYQLQVIATNDAHYVEEDDWKPHDILLCVNTGSKLAEPVGEGKGHRFAFSSSDYYFKSQEEMRQLFYDVPEAIDTTMAIYDKIELLDLAKDVMLPNFPVPEGFSDQNEYLRHLVYEGAREHYGEISEVIRERLDFELSVIENMGFQGYFLIVQDFVKAARKLGVAVGPGRGSAAGSAVAFCLTITNIDPIRYNLLFERFLNPERISMPDIDIDFDDYGREKVIDYVVEKYGRNQVAHIVTFGTMAAKSSIRDVGRVMDLPLSDTDKIAKLVPDKPGTKLNSLFDKTMEDLESEFQGDDINHILQLREMIQGKGPEAEVLRMALRLEGSVRNTGIHAAGVIIAPGDLTTMLPVCTAKDSDLYVTQFEGGIVENAGMLKMDFLGLKTLSIIKDAIKNVVARFGKEADIDPDHIPLDDEATFETFQRGETAALFQFESEGMQKHLRDLKPTNIEDLIAMNALYRPGPMDNIPKFVARKHGREPVEYPHEWLEEILKPTYGIMVYQEQIMQAAQIMAGYSLGQADMLRRAMGKKKAEEMAK
;
A
#
# COMPACT_ATOMS: atom_id res chain seq x y z
N HIS A 1 -24.86 4.31 18.85
CA HIS A 1 -23.74 5.14 18.31
C HIS A 1 -24.04 6.63 18.16
N ARG A 2 -23.50 7.47 19.05
CA ARG A 2 -23.70 8.92 19.05
C ARG A 2 -22.78 9.65 18.03
N LYS A 3 -23.36 10.08 16.90
CA LYS A 3 -22.60 10.73 15.81
C LYS A 3 -22.33 12.24 16.04
N THR A 4 -23.11 12.92 16.87
CA THR A 4 -22.99 14.37 17.10
C THR A 4 -23.03 14.74 18.58
N PHE A 5 -22.20 15.72 18.95
CA PHE A 5 -22.10 16.27 20.30
C PHE A 5 -22.72 17.66 20.30
N SER A 6 -23.56 17.94 21.29
CA SER A 6 -24.12 19.28 21.43
C SER A 6 -23.07 20.22 22.01
N ARG A 7 -23.26 21.54 21.88
CA ARG A 7 -22.33 22.53 22.47
C ARG A 7 -22.21 22.43 24.00
N HIS A 8 -23.13 21.71 24.65
CA HIS A 8 -23.24 21.56 26.10
C HIS A 8 -22.76 20.19 26.62
N GLU A 9 -22.73 19.15 25.78
CA GLU A 9 -22.20 17.83 26.13
C GLU A 9 -20.89 17.62 25.36
N GLY A 10 -19.77 17.82 26.05
CA GLY A 10 -18.44 17.67 25.48
C GLY A 10 -18.13 16.24 25.02
N ASP A 11 -17.15 16.11 24.13
CA ASP A 11 -16.61 14.82 23.72
C ASP A 11 -15.68 14.26 24.81
N ASN A 12 -16.27 13.60 25.80
CA ASN A 12 -15.52 12.91 26.85
C ASN A 12 -15.03 11.56 26.33
N ARG A 13 -13.72 11.45 26.07
CA ARG A 13 -13.10 10.27 25.48
C ARG A 13 -12.23 9.59 26.52
N CYS A 14 -12.39 8.28 26.61
CA CYS A 14 -11.61 7.44 27.50
C CYS A 14 -10.84 6.40 26.70
N HIS A 15 -9.72 5.94 27.23
CA HIS A 15 -8.98 4.81 26.68
C HIS A 15 -9.63 3.48 27.09
N GLN A 16 -9.43 2.45 26.27
CA GLN A 16 -9.82 1.08 26.59
C GLN A 16 -8.88 0.11 25.88
N LEU A 17 -8.24 -0.79 26.64
CA LEU A 17 -7.45 -1.89 26.09
C LEU A 17 -8.39 -3.07 25.80
N MET A 18 -8.28 -3.63 24.59
CA MET A 18 -9.00 -4.84 24.18
C MET A 18 -8.05 -5.76 23.40
N LEU A 19 -8.09 -7.05 23.69
CA LEU A 19 -7.31 -8.08 23.02
C LEU A 19 -8.25 -9.10 22.37
N ALA A 20 -7.90 -9.58 21.18
CA ALA A 20 -8.60 -10.68 20.53
C ALA A 20 -8.06 -12.00 21.06
N LYS A 21 -8.94 -12.82 21.64
CA LYS A 21 -8.59 -14.16 22.16
C LYS A 21 -8.51 -15.21 21.04
N ASN A 22 -9.28 -15.03 19.98
CA ASN A 22 -9.43 -15.98 18.87
C ASN A 22 -9.94 -15.29 17.60
N ALA A 23 -10.25 -16.08 16.56
CA ALA A 23 -10.73 -15.57 15.27
C ALA A 23 -12.01 -14.72 15.39
N THR A 24 -12.95 -15.11 16.26
CA THR A 24 -14.17 -14.33 16.53
C THR A 24 -13.83 -12.98 17.15
N GLY A 25 -12.94 -12.97 18.16
CA GLY A 25 -12.45 -11.73 18.76
C GLY A 25 -11.76 -10.82 17.76
N TYR A 26 -10.95 -11.37 16.85
CA TYR A 26 -10.28 -10.60 15.80
C TYR A 26 -11.27 -9.97 14.83
N ALA A 27 -12.30 -10.71 14.39
CA ALA A 27 -13.36 -10.19 13.53
C ALA A 27 -14.14 -9.06 14.23
N ASN A 28 -14.41 -9.22 15.53
CA ASN A 28 -15.08 -8.20 16.34
C ASN A 28 -14.22 -6.94 16.52
N LEU A 29 -12.92 -7.07 16.82
CA LEU A 29 -12.01 -5.91 16.86
C LEU A 29 -11.93 -5.20 15.51
N THR A 30 -11.88 -5.95 14.43
CA THR A 30 -11.87 -5.43 13.06
C THR A 30 -13.12 -4.62 12.77
N LYS A 31 -14.29 -5.11 13.17
CA LYS A 31 -15.58 -4.42 13.03
C LYS A 31 -15.63 -3.16 13.91
N LEU A 32 -15.25 -3.27 15.19
CA LEU A 32 -15.21 -2.14 16.13
C LEU A 32 -14.28 -1.03 15.64
N CYS A 33 -13.08 -1.38 15.20
CA CYS A 33 -12.12 -0.43 14.62
C CYS A 33 -12.73 0.28 13.41
N SER A 34 -13.34 -0.47 12.49
CA SER A 34 -13.98 0.08 11.30
C SER A 34 -15.12 1.03 11.63
N LEU A 35 -16.04 0.63 12.51
CA LEU A 35 -17.16 1.48 12.95
C LEU A 35 -16.68 2.72 13.70
N GLY A 36 -15.57 2.63 14.42
CA GLY A 36 -14.93 3.77 15.07
C GLY A 36 -14.51 4.86 14.08
N TYR A 37 -14.02 4.48 12.91
CA TYR A 37 -13.68 5.42 11.83
C TYR A 37 -14.88 5.82 10.96
N ILE A 38 -15.79 4.88 10.65
CA ILE A 38 -16.93 5.15 9.75
C ILE A 38 -17.98 6.02 10.44
N ASP A 39 -18.38 5.64 11.65
CA ASP A 39 -19.51 6.27 12.35
C ASP A 39 -19.08 7.09 13.57
N GLY A 40 -17.91 6.79 14.15
CA GLY A 40 -17.41 7.39 15.39
C GLY A 40 -16.42 8.52 15.27
N LEU A 41 -15.93 8.79 14.05
CA LEU A 41 -14.88 9.78 13.83
C LEU A 41 -15.36 11.18 14.19
N TYR A 42 -14.71 11.78 15.18
CA TYR A 42 -14.92 13.17 15.56
C TYR A 42 -13.57 13.89 15.68
N SER A 43 -13.47 15.04 15.02
CA SER A 43 -12.19 15.71 14.77
C SER A 43 -11.19 14.79 14.05
N LYS A 44 -10.23 14.20 14.78
CA LYS A 44 -9.25 13.23 14.28
C LYS A 44 -9.28 11.88 15.00
N PHE A 45 -10.25 11.66 15.89
CA PHE A 45 -10.26 10.53 16.81
C PHE A 45 -11.41 9.56 16.47
N PRO A 46 -11.11 8.32 16.06
CA PRO A 46 -12.10 7.27 15.93
C PRO A 46 -12.55 6.83 17.33
N ARG A 47 -13.86 6.57 17.51
CA ARG A 47 -14.43 6.26 18.82
C ARG A 47 -15.53 5.22 18.70
N ILE A 48 -15.63 4.34 19.68
CA ILE A 48 -16.71 3.37 19.84
C ILE A 48 -17.44 3.65 21.16
N ASP A 49 -18.68 3.18 21.28
CA ASP A 49 -19.47 3.30 22.50
C ASP A 49 -19.75 1.92 23.14
N LYS A 50 -20.28 1.94 24.37
CA LYS A 50 -20.64 0.72 25.11
C LYS A 50 -21.69 -0.14 24.41
N GLU A 51 -22.54 0.47 23.57
CA GLU A 51 -23.53 -0.26 22.76
C GLU A 51 -22.84 -1.14 21.72
N LEU A 52 -21.90 -0.58 20.96
CA LEU A 52 -21.08 -1.35 20.01
C LEU A 52 -20.24 -2.41 20.72
N ILE A 53 -19.61 -2.07 21.85
CA ILE A 53 -18.81 -3.04 22.61
C ILE A 53 -19.67 -4.21 23.08
N ALA A 54 -20.88 -3.96 23.60
CA ALA A 54 -21.80 -5.02 24.02
C ALA A 54 -22.25 -5.91 22.86
N GLN A 55 -22.39 -5.33 21.65
CA GLN A 55 -22.76 -6.08 20.45
C GLN A 55 -21.62 -6.99 19.94
N TYR A 56 -20.37 -6.54 20.08
CA TYR A 56 -19.18 -7.21 19.51
C TYR A 56 -18.19 -7.66 20.59
N SER A 57 -18.67 -8.09 21.77
CA SER A 57 -17.81 -8.47 22.91
C SER A 57 -17.28 -9.90 22.84
N GLU A 58 -17.89 -10.77 22.03
CA GLU A 58 -17.52 -12.19 21.98
C GLU A 58 -16.06 -12.38 21.53
N GLY A 59 -15.32 -13.21 22.28
CA GLY A 59 -13.90 -13.48 21.98
C GLY A 59 -12.95 -12.36 22.34
N LEU A 60 -13.41 -11.29 23.01
CA LEU A 60 -12.55 -10.20 23.49
C LEU A 60 -12.14 -10.40 24.95
N ILE A 61 -10.93 -9.92 25.26
CA ILE A 61 -10.45 -9.65 26.62
C ILE A 61 -10.33 -8.14 26.76
N ALA A 62 -10.74 -7.58 27.90
CA ALA A 62 -10.58 -6.17 28.20
C ALA A 62 -10.05 -5.95 29.63
N THR A 63 -9.59 -4.75 29.91
CA THR A 63 -9.02 -4.40 31.22
C THR A 63 -9.58 -3.10 31.78
N SER A 64 -9.30 -2.78 33.05
CA SER A 64 -9.54 -1.42 33.58
C SER A 64 -8.70 -0.32 32.91
N CYS A 65 -7.69 -0.72 32.11
CA CYS A 65 -6.87 0.14 31.25
C CYS A 65 -6.06 1.21 32.01
N CYS A 66 -5.38 2.09 31.27
CA CYS A 66 -4.48 3.12 31.81
C CYS A 66 -5.24 4.26 32.49
N ILE A 67 -4.52 5.21 33.09
CA ILE A 67 -5.12 6.34 33.80
C ILE A 67 -6.07 7.20 32.95
N GLY A 68 -6.01 7.12 31.62
CA GLY A 68 -6.93 7.77 30.69
C GLY A 68 -8.26 7.02 30.46
N ALA A 69 -8.47 5.88 31.10
CA ALA A 69 -9.69 5.06 30.97
C ALA A 69 -10.79 5.47 31.94
N GLU A 70 -12.03 5.03 31.70
CA GLU A 70 -13.22 5.52 32.42
C GLU A 70 -13.18 5.21 33.93
N ILE A 71 -12.73 4.00 34.32
CA ILE A 71 -12.68 3.57 35.72
C ILE A 71 -11.58 4.36 36.48
N PRO A 72 -10.31 4.39 36.03
CA PRO A 72 -9.29 5.24 36.62
C PRO A 72 -9.68 6.72 36.68
N GLN A 73 -10.27 7.27 35.61
CA GLN A 73 -10.72 8.67 35.60
C GLN A 73 -11.78 8.94 36.66
N ALA A 74 -12.77 8.06 36.84
CA ALA A 74 -13.77 8.20 37.90
C ALA A 74 -13.13 8.18 39.30
N ILE A 75 -12.15 7.31 39.53
CA ILE A 75 -11.38 7.26 40.79
C ILE A 75 -10.64 8.58 41.03
N ILE A 76 -9.91 9.08 40.03
CA ILE A 76 -9.12 10.32 40.12
C ILE A 76 -10.03 11.54 40.41
N HIS A 77 -11.28 11.52 39.95
CA HIS A 77 -12.28 12.55 40.27
C HIS A 77 -13.01 12.33 41.61
N GLY A 78 -12.61 11.34 42.41
CA GLY A 78 -13.20 11.01 43.70
C GLY A 78 -14.59 10.36 43.62
N LYS A 79 -15.00 9.90 42.45
CA LYS A 79 -16.32 9.30 42.18
C LYS A 79 -16.25 7.78 42.27
N LEU A 80 -15.95 7.26 43.47
CA LEU A 80 -15.72 5.83 43.69
C LEU A 80 -16.95 4.95 43.39
N ASP A 81 -18.14 5.43 43.74
CA ASP A 81 -19.38 4.70 43.44
C ASP A 81 -19.62 4.57 41.93
N GLU A 82 -19.37 5.65 41.16
CA GLU A 82 -19.47 5.62 39.68
C GLU A 82 -18.40 4.69 39.08
N ALA A 83 -17.18 4.71 39.60
CA ALA A 83 -16.11 3.81 39.16
C ALA A 83 -16.47 2.34 39.37
N GLU A 84 -17.11 2.02 40.50
CA GLU A 84 -17.58 0.68 40.81
C GLU A 84 -18.73 0.25 39.88
N GLU A 85 -19.68 1.12 39.57
CA GLU A 85 -20.74 0.84 38.59
C GLU A 85 -20.18 0.55 37.19
N MET A 86 -19.19 1.34 36.75
CA MET A 86 -18.52 1.12 35.46
C MET A 86 -17.80 -0.22 35.42
N LEU A 87 -17.10 -0.58 36.50
CA LEU A 87 -16.44 -1.88 36.64
C LEU A 87 -17.45 -3.03 36.57
N ARG A 88 -18.58 -2.92 37.29
CA ARG A 88 -19.62 -3.97 37.27
C ARG A 88 -20.16 -4.20 35.87
N TRP A 89 -20.35 -3.14 35.08
CA TRP A 89 -20.79 -3.28 33.69
C TRP A 89 -19.83 -4.15 32.86
N TRP A 90 -18.52 -3.95 33.00
CA TRP A 90 -17.51 -4.75 32.30
C TRP A 90 -17.47 -6.20 32.78
N VAL A 91 -17.58 -6.42 34.08
CA VAL A 91 -17.63 -7.76 34.68
C VAL A 91 -18.88 -8.51 34.24
N ASP A 92 -20.03 -7.85 34.21
CA ASP A 92 -21.29 -8.43 33.73
C ASP A 92 -21.22 -8.78 32.23
N LEU A 93 -20.45 -8.01 31.44
CA LEU A 93 -20.30 -8.23 29.99
C LEU A 93 -19.29 -9.33 29.63
N LEU A 94 -18.11 -9.32 30.25
CA LEU A 94 -16.96 -10.18 29.85
C LEU A 94 -16.62 -11.26 30.87
N GLY A 95 -17.16 -11.18 32.09
CA GLY A 95 -16.88 -12.13 33.17
C GLY A 95 -15.38 -12.30 33.42
N ASN A 96 -14.89 -13.53 33.27
CA ASN A 96 -13.48 -13.91 33.50
C ASN A 96 -12.49 -13.38 32.45
N ASP A 97 -12.98 -12.71 31.41
CA ASP A 97 -12.15 -12.06 30.39
C ASP A 97 -12.02 -10.54 30.63
N PHE A 98 -12.48 -10.05 31.79
CA PHE A 98 -12.17 -8.70 32.28
C PHE A 98 -11.11 -8.73 33.40
N TYR A 99 -10.09 -7.87 33.28
CA TYR A 99 -8.96 -7.82 34.19
C TYR A 99 -8.75 -6.44 34.81
N ILE A 100 -8.23 -6.41 36.03
CA ILE A 100 -7.75 -5.17 36.64
C ILE A 100 -6.31 -4.92 36.20
N GLU A 101 -6.08 -3.86 35.43
CA GLU A 101 -4.77 -3.48 34.93
C GLU A 101 -4.08 -2.49 35.87
N LEU A 102 -2.83 -2.81 36.20
CA LEU A 102 -1.97 -2.00 37.06
C LEU A 102 -0.76 -1.53 36.26
N GLN A 103 -0.44 -0.25 36.43
CA GLN A 103 0.67 0.42 35.78
C GLN A 103 1.41 1.28 36.80
N ARG A 104 2.74 1.42 36.66
CA ARG A 104 3.57 2.22 37.57
C ARG A 104 4.63 3.00 36.79
N HIS A 105 4.47 4.32 36.75
CA HIS A 105 5.39 5.25 36.10
C HIS A 105 5.74 6.41 37.04
N ARG A 106 6.98 6.89 36.94
CA ARG A 106 7.47 8.09 37.63
C ARG A 106 6.75 9.34 37.13
N GLY A 107 6.63 10.34 38.00
CA GLY A 107 6.04 11.65 37.66
C GLY A 107 4.51 11.68 37.71
N LEU A 108 3.88 10.63 38.26
CA LEU A 108 2.43 10.52 38.46
C LEU A 108 2.04 10.52 39.94
N GLU A 109 2.83 11.19 40.79
CA GLU A 109 2.57 11.33 42.22
C GLU A 109 1.44 12.34 42.52
N ASN A 110 1.16 13.25 41.59
CA ASN A 110 0.09 14.25 41.69
C ASN A 110 -0.62 14.42 40.34
N ILE A 111 -1.55 13.52 40.03
CA ILE A 111 -2.32 13.60 38.78
C ILE A 111 -3.20 14.84 38.82
N THR A 112 -3.30 15.57 37.70
CA THR A 112 -4.15 16.77 37.59
C THR A 112 -5.47 16.47 36.89
N ILE A 113 -6.51 17.22 37.24
CA ILE A 113 -7.84 17.19 36.61
C ILE A 113 -8.33 18.60 36.30
N ARG A 114 -9.39 18.70 35.51
CA ARG A 114 -10.12 19.96 35.30
C ARG A 114 -11.30 20.04 36.25
N ASP A 115 -11.37 21.11 37.03
CA ASP A 115 -12.54 21.39 37.85
C ASP A 115 -13.75 21.82 36.99
N GLU A 116 -14.90 22.04 37.64
CA GLU A 116 -16.14 22.51 36.99
C GLU A 116 -15.97 23.84 36.23
N ARG A 117 -14.93 24.60 36.53
CA ARG A 117 -14.59 25.88 35.89
C ARG A 117 -13.57 25.71 34.76
N GLY A 118 -13.13 24.48 34.50
CA GLY A 118 -12.13 24.13 33.48
C GLY A 118 -10.69 24.43 33.89
N ILE A 119 -10.44 24.73 35.17
CA ILE A 119 -9.12 25.04 35.72
C ILE A 119 -8.41 23.74 36.09
N VAL A 120 -7.13 23.63 35.71
CA VAL A 120 -6.28 22.48 36.05
C VAL A 120 -5.92 22.56 37.53
N VAL A 121 -6.30 21.54 38.29
CA VAL A 121 -6.05 21.41 39.73
C VAL A 121 -5.50 20.02 40.07
N PRO A 122 -4.73 19.85 41.15
CA PRO A 122 -4.35 18.51 41.63
C PRO A 122 -5.59 17.70 42.00
N SER A 123 -5.65 16.45 41.56
CA SER A 123 -6.73 15.52 41.90
C SER A 123 -6.66 15.03 43.35
N GLY A 124 -5.46 15.07 43.95
CA GLY A 124 -5.19 14.43 45.24
C GLY A 124 -4.89 12.93 45.14
N TYR A 125 -4.84 12.37 43.93
CA TYR A 125 -4.49 10.97 43.67
C TYR A 125 -3.17 10.86 42.90
N SER A 126 -2.36 9.90 43.29
CA SER A 126 -1.25 9.36 42.50
C SER A 126 -1.70 8.15 41.67
N GLN A 127 -0.88 7.71 40.71
CA GLN A 127 -1.12 6.45 40.01
C GLN A 127 -1.18 5.25 40.98
N GLU A 128 -0.39 5.30 42.06
CA GLU A 128 -0.40 4.21 43.05
C GLU A 128 -1.67 4.22 43.90
N ASP A 129 -2.23 5.39 44.26
CA ASP A 129 -3.52 5.46 44.96
C ASP A 129 -4.64 4.82 44.12
N VAL A 130 -4.63 5.07 42.80
CA VAL A 130 -5.54 4.43 41.85
C VAL A 130 -5.34 2.91 41.83
N ASN A 131 -4.08 2.44 41.75
CA ASN A 131 -3.75 1.01 41.80
C ASN A 131 -4.27 0.34 43.09
N GLN A 132 -4.14 0.99 44.25
CA GLN A 132 -4.62 0.44 45.52
C GLN A 132 -6.15 0.31 45.58
N ILE A 133 -6.87 1.27 44.98
CA ILE A 133 -8.34 1.21 44.85
C ILE A 133 -8.75 0.10 43.89
N LEU A 134 -8.07 0.00 42.74
CA LEU A 134 -8.27 -1.07 41.77
C LEU A 134 -8.02 -2.47 42.37
N LEU A 135 -6.97 -2.64 43.17
CA LEU A 135 -6.70 -3.86 43.95
C LEU A 135 -7.83 -4.15 44.96
N GLY A 136 -8.41 -3.10 45.56
CA GLY A 136 -9.60 -3.21 46.40
C GLY A 136 -10.79 -3.78 45.63
N PHE A 137 -11.06 -3.27 44.42
CA PHE A 137 -12.09 -3.81 43.55
C PHE A 137 -11.79 -5.24 43.10
N ALA A 138 -10.54 -5.55 42.74
CA ALA A 138 -10.12 -6.91 42.38
C ALA A 138 -10.48 -7.92 43.48
N ARG A 139 -10.18 -7.60 44.75
CA ARG A 139 -10.55 -8.45 45.90
C ARG A 139 -12.06 -8.55 46.12
N LYS A 140 -12.78 -7.43 46.01
CA LYS A 140 -14.24 -7.38 46.22
C LYS A 140 -15.00 -8.21 45.20
N TYR A 141 -14.56 -8.17 43.94
CA TYR A 141 -15.22 -8.82 42.81
C TYR A 141 -14.54 -10.11 42.33
N GLN A 142 -13.49 -10.56 43.03
CA GLN A 142 -12.71 -11.75 42.69
C GLN A 142 -12.14 -11.73 41.26
N LEU A 143 -11.69 -10.55 40.82
CA LEU A 143 -11.10 -10.35 39.49
C LEU A 143 -9.60 -10.61 39.51
N GLN A 144 -9.07 -11.09 38.39
CA GLN A 144 -7.63 -11.21 38.20
C GLN A 144 -7.00 -9.84 37.91
N VAL A 145 -5.75 -9.68 38.33
CA VAL A 145 -4.95 -8.46 38.14
C VAL A 145 -3.86 -8.73 37.10
N ILE A 146 -3.53 -7.75 36.28
CA ILE A 146 -2.48 -7.82 35.27
C ILE A 146 -1.59 -6.58 35.38
N ALA A 147 -0.28 -6.77 35.28
CA ALA A 147 0.68 -5.68 35.18
C ALA A 147 1.00 -5.37 33.70
N THR A 148 0.98 -4.09 33.33
CA THR A 148 1.37 -3.59 32.01
C THR A 148 2.22 -2.32 32.16
N ASN A 149 2.77 -1.83 31.04
CA ASN A 149 3.66 -0.65 31.04
C ASN A 149 3.33 0.40 29.98
N ASP A 150 2.22 0.25 29.24
CA ASP A 150 1.78 1.19 28.20
C ASP A 150 2.93 1.69 27.29
N ALA A 151 3.73 0.75 26.76
CA ALA A 151 4.97 1.06 26.06
C ALA A 151 4.70 1.79 24.73
N HIS A 152 5.41 2.92 24.51
CA HIS A 152 5.33 3.76 23.31
C HIS A 152 6.64 3.76 22.51
N TYR A 153 7.71 3.21 23.07
CA TYR A 153 9.03 3.08 22.44
C TYR A 153 9.75 1.82 22.98
N VAL A 154 10.87 1.43 22.36
CA VAL A 154 11.54 0.15 22.68
C VAL A 154 12.49 0.30 23.85
N GLU A 155 13.42 1.27 23.77
CA GLU A 155 14.46 1.49 24.79
C GLU A 155 14.21 2.78 25.59
N GLU A 156 14.65 2.87 26.85
CA GLU A 156 14.45 4.09 27.66
C GLU A 156 15.04 5.35 26.99
N ASP A 157 16.17 5.20 26.30
CA ASP A 157 16.84 6.28 25.57
C ASP A 157 16.04 6.83 24.37
N ASP A 158 15.02 6.10 23.88
CA ASP A 158 14.10 6.57 22.83
C ASP A 158 13.11 7.64 23.31
N TRP A 159 13.09 7.93 24.62
CA TRP A 159 12.28 8.97 25.22
C TRP A 159 12.37 10.32 24.49
N LYS A 160 13.59 10.76 24.17
CA LYS A 160 13.82 12.06 23.52
C LYS A 160 13.31 12.08 22.07
N PRO A 161 13.65 11.10 21.20
CA PRO A 161 13.01 10.95 19.90
C PRO A 161 11.48 10.94 19.99
N HIS A 162 10.91 10.18 20.93
CA HIS A 162 9.46 10.11 21.12
C HIS A 162 8.85 11.48 21.46
N ASP A 163 9.45 12.24 22.36
CA ASP A 163 8.99 13.59 22.73
C ASP A 163 9.02 14.56 21.52
N ILE A 164 10.06 14.44 20.68
CA ILE A 164 10.13 15.18 19.40
C ILE A 164 9.00 14.75 18.46
N LEU A 165 8.73 13.44 18.34
CA LEU A 165 7.66 12.92 17.48
C LEU A 165 6.27 13.42 17.93
N LEU A 166 6.01 13.51 19.24
CA LEU A 166 4.79 14.13 19.78
C LEU A 166 4.68 15.60 19.36
N CYS A 167 5.78 16.36 19.41
CA CYS A 167 5.83 17.75 18.96
C CYS A 167 5.65 17.87 17.43
N VAL A 168 6.16 16.92 16.64
CA VAL A 168 5.91 16.85 15.20
C VAL A 168 4.42 16.71 14.92
N ASN A 169 3.74 15.78 15.60
CA ASN A 169 2.31 15.49 15.41
C ASN A 169 1.39 16.62 15.92
N THR A 170 1.73 17.24 17.05
CA THR A 170 0.94 18.33 17.65
C THR A 170 1.22 19.70 17.03
N GLY A 171 2.33 19.84 16.28
CA GLY A 171 2.76 21.10 15.69
C GLY A 171 3.50 22.03 16.67
N SER A 172 3.69 21.62 17.92
CA SER A 172 4.43 22.37 18.95
C SER A 172 5.94 22.34 18.75
N LYS A 173 6.65 23.26 19.42
CA LYS A 173 8.11 23.25 19.56
C LYS A 173 8.53 22.58 20.86
N LEU A 174 9.71 21.97 20.89
CA LEU A 174 10.26 21.32 22.08
C LEU A 174 10.51 22.29 23.25
N ALA A 175 10.81 23.56 22.92
CA ALA A 175 11.02 24.63 23.89
C ALA A 175 9.72 25.12 24.57
N GLU A 176 8.54 24.77 24.06
CA GLU A 176 7.27 25.08 24.72
C GLU A 176 7.19 24.32 26.06
N PRO A 177 6.64 24.94 27.13
CA PRO A 177 6.51 24.29 28.42
C PRO A 177 5.55 23.11 28.35
N VAL A 178 5.87 22.02 29.06
CA VAL A 178 4.96 20.87 29.20
C VAL A 178 3.75 21.27 30.02
N GLY A 179 2.56 20.95 29.53
CA GLY A 179 1.30 21.24 30.23
C GLY A 179 0.09 21.17 29.32
N GLU A 180 -1.06 21.61 29.81
CA GLU A 180 -2.30 21.61 29.06
C GLU A 180 -2.75 23.02 28.64
N GLY A 181 -3.29 23.12 27.43
CA GLY A 181 -3.90 24.36 26.91
C GLY A 181 -2.96 25.17 26.02
N LYS A 182 -3.42 26.38 25.65
CA LYS A 182 -2.74 27.20 24.65
C LYS A 182 -1.35 27.64 25.14
N GLY A 183 -0.32 27.40 24.34
CA GLY A 183 1.07 27.76 24.65
C GLY A 183 1.84 26.72 25.47
N HIS A 184 1.26 25.54 25.69
CA HIS A 184 1.94 24.38 26.26
C HIS A 184 1.98 23.23 25.26
N ARG A 185 2.94 22.33 25.43
CA ARG A 185 3.06 21.10 24.64
C ARG A 185 2.69 19.88 25.47
N PHE A 186 2.20 18.87 24.77
CA PHE A 186 2.01 17.55 25.36
C PHE A 186 3.35 16.81 25.44
N ALA A 187 3.62 16.23 26.60
CA ALA A 187 4.74 15.33 26.85
C ALA A 187 4.30 14.31 27.90
N PHE A 188 4.96 13.17 27.93
CA PHE A 188 4.72 12.16 28.95
C PHE A 188 5.38 12.58 30.28
N SER A 189 5.01 11.93 31.39
CA SER A 189 5.49 12.30 32.73
C SER A 189 6.94 11.90 33.01
N SER A 190 7.45 10.86 32.33
CA SER A 190 8.79 10.29 32.54
C SER A 190 9.17 9.35 31.39
N SER A 191 10.43 8.91 31.34
CA SER A 191 10.96 7.95 30.35
C SER A 191 10.49 6.50 30.54
N ASP A 192 9.54 6.22 31.43
CA ASP A 192 9.19 4.85 31.85
C ASP A 192 8.37 4.04 30.83
N TYR A 193 8.03 4.60 29.67
CA TYR A 193 7.09 4.02 28.69
C TYR A 193 7.83 3.25 27.59
N TYR A 194 8.91 2.57 27.96
CA TYR A 194 9.67 1.67 27.08
C TYR A 194 9.26 0.20 27.28
N PHE A 195 9.79 -0.69 26.46
CA PHE A 195 9.56 -2.13 26.59
C PHE A 195 10.47 -2.71 27.68
N LYS A 196 10.09 -2.50 28.95
CA LYS A 196 10.82 -2.98 30.14
C LYS A 196 11.11 -4.48 30.07
N SER A 197 12.28 -4.84 30.57
CA SER A 197 12.67 -6.24 30.76
C SER A 197 11.82 -6.93 31.84
N GLN A 198 11.81 -8.26 31.82
CA GLN A 198 11.12 -9.06 32.83
C GLN A 198 11.59 -8.77 34.26
N GLU A 199 12.89 -8.51 34.44
CA GLU A 199 13.45 -8.21 35.76
C GLU A 199 12.96 -6.86 36.27
N GLU A 200 12.99 -5.82 35.43
CA GLU A 200 12.47 -4.50 35.79
C GLU A 200 10.98 -4.55 36.18
N MET A 201 10.16 -5.29 35.42
CA MET A 201 8.75 -5.46 35.73
C MET A 201 8.52 -6.24 37.04
N ARG A 202 9.32 -7.27 37.31
CA ARG A 202 9.24 -8.03 38.59
C ARG A 202 9.63 -7.17 39.78
N GLN A 203 10.68 -6.36 39.66
CA GLN A 203 11.08 -5.43 40.71
C GLN A 203 10.01 -4.35 40.92
N LEU A 204 9.41 -3.85 39.84
CA LEU A 204 8.36 -2.84 39.89
C LEU A 204 7.08 -3.33 40.56
N PHE A 205 6.73 -4.61 40.41
CA PHE A 205 5.52 -5.25 40.95
C PHE A 205 5.84 -6.35 41.98
N TYR A 206 6.92 -6.20 42.74
CA TYR A 206 7.37 -7.19 43.72
C TYR A 206 6.32 -7.51 44.81
N ASP A 207 5.43 -6.56 45.09
CA ASP A 207 4.34 -6.61 46.07
C ASP A 207 3.06 -7.25 45.52
N VAL A 208 2.93 -7.38 44.19
CA VAL A 208 1.81 -8.01 43.49
C VAL A 208 2.33 -8.98 42.41
N PRO A 209 3.08 -10.03 42.79
CA PRO A 209 3.70 -10.95 41.83
C PRO A 209 2.67 -11.64 40.92
N GLU A 210 1.45 -11.88 41.41
CA GLU A 210 0.37 -12.49 40.62
C GLU A 210 -0.03 -11.68 39.39
N ALA A 211 0.20 -10.36 39.39
CA ALA A 211 -0.08 -9.49 38.26
C ALA A 211 0.85 -9.76 37.07
N ILE A 212 2.09 -10.19 37.37
CA ILE A 212 3.06 -10.61 36.35
C ILE A 212 2.70 -12.01 35.84
N ASP A 213 2.39 -12.96 36.74
CA ASP A 213 2.03 -14.33 36.35
C ASP A 213 0.77 -14.37 35.46
N THR A 214 -0.19 -13.48 35.72
CA THR A 214 -1.42 -13.37 34.92
C THR A 214 -1.16 -13.00 33.46
N THR A 215 -0.05 -12.32 33.14
CA THR A 215 0.31 -12.01 31.74
C THR A 215 0.47 -13.29 30.91
N MET A 216 1.05 -14.33 31.48
CA MET A 216 1.19 -15.63 30.83
C MET A 216 -0.13 -16.39 30.78
N ALA A 217 -0.97 -16.27 31.80
CA ALA A 217 -2.32 -16.86 31.79
C ALA A 217 -3.20 -16.26 30.67
N ILE A 218 -3.03 -14.97 30.35
CA ILE A 218 -3.70 -14.32 29.22
C ILE A 218 -3.07 -14.79 27.90
N TYR A 219 -1.75 -14.86 27.80
CA TYR A 219 -1.07 -15.41 26.64
C TYR A 219 -1.56 -16.83 26.30
N ASP A 220 -1.68 -17.70 27.29
CA ASP A 220 -2.15 -19.08 27.13
C ASP A 220 -3.62 -19.17 26.66
N LYS A 221 -4.42 -18.11 26.85
CA LYS A 221 -5.80 -18.04 26.33
C LYS A 221 -5.85 -17.64 24.85
N ILE A 222 -4.81 -17.01 24.31
CA ILE A 222 -4.82 -16.42 22.96
C ILE A 222 -4.45 -17.49 21.93
N GLU A 223 -5.35 -17.69 20.96
CA GLU A 223 -5.09 -18.52 19.79
C GLU A 223 -4.23 -17.75 18.78
N LEU A 224 -3.13 -18.35 18.33
CA LEU A 224 -2.33 -17.79 17.24
C LEU A 224 -3.09 -17.96 15.92
N LEU A 225 -3.44 -16.84 15.30
CA LEU A 225 -4.21 -16.83 14.05
C LEU A 225 -3.27 -16.73 12.85
N ASP A 226 -3.52 -17.56 11.84
CA ASP A 226 -3.03 -17.29 10.49
C ASP A 226 -4.01 -16.34 9.80
N LEU A 227 -3.56 -15.11 9.60
CA LEU A 227 -4.34 -14.08 8.92
C LEU A 227 -4.15 -14.11 7.40
N ALA A 228 -3.18 -14.88 6.90
CA ALA A 228 -3.03 -15.08 5.48
C ALA A 228 -4.22 -15.89 4.96
N LYS A 229 -4.80 -15.44 3.85
CA LYS A 229 -5.96 -16.09 3.24
C LYS A 229 -5.69 -16.31 1.76
N ASP A 230 -6.28 -17.39 1.25
CA ASP A 230 -6.43 -17.55 -0.19
C ASP A 230 -7.22 -16.37 -0.75
N VAL A 231 -6.95 -16.04 -2.02
CA VAL A 231 -7.59 -14.87 -2.62
C VAL A 231 -9.09 -15.08 -2.73
N MET A 232 -9.82 -14.15 -2.14
CA MET A 232 -11.26 -14.02 -2.20
C MET A 232 -11.64 -13.28 -3.47
N LEU A 233 -12.00 -14.05 -4.50
CA LEU A 233 -12.48 -13.49 -5.75
C LEU A 233 -13.89 -12.92 -5.56
N PRO A 234 -14.19 -11.73 -6.12
CA PRO A 234 -15.52 -11.18 -6.04
C PRO A 234 -16.49 -11.99 -6.92
N ASN A 235 -17.73 -12.11 -6.47
CA ASN A 235 -18.76 -12.82 -7.22
C ASN A 235 -19.35 -11.90 -8.29
N PHE A 236 -19.15 -12.24 -9.56
CA PHE A 236 -19.86 -11.56 -10.65
C PHE A 236 -21.31 -12.09 -10.74
N PRO A 237 -22.32 -11.20 -10.79
CA PRO A 237 -23.72 -11.62 -10.96
C PRO A 237 -23.94 -12.20 -12.37
N VAL A 238 -24.21 -13.50 -12.45
CA VAL A 238 -24.46 -14.20 -13.72
C VAL A 238 -25.88 -13.87 -14.23
N PRO A 239 -26.06 -13.41 -15.47
CA PRO A 239 -27.39 -13.14 -16.03
C PRO A 239 -28.27 -14.40 -16.14
N GLU A 240 -29.60 -14.21 -16.15
CA GLU A 240 -30.53 -15.30 -16.42
C GLU A 240 -30.24 -15.94 -17.80
N GLY A 241 -30.17 -17.28 -17.83
CA GLY A 241 -29.90 -18.05 -19.06
C GLY A 241 -28.53 -18.71 -19.10
N PHE A 242 -27.62 -18.38 -18.17
CA PHE A 242 -26.34 -19.06 -17.99
C PHE A 242 -26.32 -19.84 -16.67
N SER A 243 -25.68 -20.99 -16.66
CA SER A 243 -25.59 -21.86 -15.49
C SER A 243 -24.54 -21.38 -14.48
N ASP A 244 -23.41 -20.86 -14.96
CA ASP A 244 -22.32 -20.35 -14.12
C ASP A 244 -21.51 -19.23 -14.82
N GLN A 245 -20.49 -18.71 -14.12
CA GLN A 245 -19.61 -17.66 -14.64
C GLN A 245 -18.73 -18.14 -15.81
N ASN A 246 -18.42 -19.43 -15.89
CA ASN A 246 -17.57 -19.98 -16.95
C ASN A 246 -18.32 -20.01 -18.29
N GLU A 247 -19.57 -20.48 -18.28
CA GLU A 247 -20.44 -20.49 -19.45
C GLU A 247 -20.65 -19.06 -19.97
N TYR A 248 -20.90 -18.11 -19.05
CA TYR A 248 -21.09 -16.71 -19.41
C TYR A 248 -19.82 -16.06 -19.98
N LEU A 249 -18.65 -16.31 -19.36
CA LEU A 249 -17.36 -15.83 -19.86
C LEU A 249 -17.09 -16.36 -21.26
N ARG A 250 -17.26 -17.67 -21.47
CA ARG A 250 -17.07 -18.32 -22.77
C ARG A 250 -17.98 -17.70 -23.84
N HIS A 251 -19.25 -17.46 -23.51
CA HIS A 251 -20.17 -16.77 -24.41
C HIS A 251 -19.64 -15.39 -24.83
N LEU A 252 -19.27 -14.54 -23.87
CA LEU A 252 -18.74 -13.21 -24.15
C LEU A 252 -17.47 -13.23 -25.00
N VAL A 253 -16.54 -14.16 -24.71
CA VAL A 253 -15.30 -14.30 -25.47
C VAL A 253 -15.58 -14.63 -26.93
N TYR A 254 -16.50 -15.57 -27.21
CA TYR A 254 -16.81 -15.95 -28.58
C TYR A 254 -17.61 -14.89 -29.34
N GLU A 255 -18.45 -14.09 -28.66
CA GLU A 255 -19.06 -12.91 -29.26
C GLU A 255 -18.00 -11.88 -29.66
N GLY A 256 -17.08 -11.56 -28.74
CA GLY A 256 -15.98 -10.64 -29.00
C GLY A 256 -15.01 -11.14 -30.07
N ALA A 257 -14.74 -12.44 -30.13
CA ALA A 257 -13.91 -13.03 -31.18
C ALA A 257 -14.51 -12.82 -32.58
N ARG A 258 -15.85 -12.88 -32.72
CA ARG A 258 -16.51 -12.58 -34.00
C ARG A 258 -16.44 -11.10 -34.34
N GLU A 259 -16.48 -10.22 -33.35
CA GLU A 259 -16.35 -8.78 -33.55
C GLU A 259 -14.93 -8.38 -33.99
N HIS A 260 -13.92 -8.90 -33.30
CA HIS A 260 -12.52 -8.52 -33.52
C HIS A 260 -11.85 -9.26 -34.69
N TYR A 261 -12.07 -10.57 -34.83
CA TYR A 261 -11.43 -11.38 -35.89
C TYR A 261 -12.33 -11.60 -37.11
N GLY A 262 -13.65 -11.41 -36.98
CA GLY A 262 -14.61 -11.79 -38.02
C GLY A 262 -14.72 -13.32 -38.11
N GLU A 263 -13.91 -13.93 -38.98
CA GLU A 263 -13.87 -15.39 -39.15
C GLU A 263 -12.93 -16.04 -38.13
N ILE A 264 -13.48 -16.93 -37.31
CA ILE A 264 -12.71 -17.65 -36.28
C ILE A 264 -12.02 -18.85 -36.94
N SER A 265 -10.74 -18.67 -37.29
CA SER A 265 -9.87 -19.75 -37.76
C SER A 265 -9.59 -20.79 -36.67
N GLU A 266 -9.08 -21.96 -37.06
CA GLU A 266 -8.74 -23.02 -36.09
C GLU A 266 -7.67 -22.57 -35.09
N VAL A 267 -6.67 -21.79 -35.55
CA VAL A 267 -5.62 -21.23 -34.67
C VAL A 267 -6.20 -20.31 -33.60
N ILE A 268 -7.19 -19.48 -33.96
CA ILE A 268 -7.87 -18.59 -33.02
C ILE A 268 -8.71 -19.42 -32.04
N ARG A 269 -9.46 -20.40 -32.54
CA ARG A 269 -10.30 -21.28 -31.70
C ARG A 269 -9.46 -22.05 -30.69
N GLU A 270 -8.39 -22.71 -31.14
CA GLU A 270 -7.48 -23.48 -30.27
C GLU A 270 -6.86 -22.58 -29.19
N ARG A 271 -6.44 -21.37 -29.54
CA ARG A 271 -5.90 -20.40 -28.59
C ARG A 271 -6.94 -19.99 -27.54
N LEU A 272 -8.15 -19.62 -27.97
CA LEU A 272 -9.22 -19.21 -27.05
C LEU A 272 -9.67 -20.35 -26.13
N ASP A 273 -9.82 -21.56 -26.67
CA ASP A 273 -10.22 -22.73 -25.88
C ASP A 273 -9.15 -23.13 -24.86
N PHE A 274 -7.87 -23.06 -25.24
CA PHE A 274 -6.76 -23.24 -24.31
C PHE A 274 -6.80 -22.21 -23.18
N GLU A 275 -6.84 -20.92 -23.51
CA GLU A 275 -6.87 -19.85 -22.50
C GLU A 275 -8.08 -19.96 -21.56
N LEU A 276 -9.28 -20.18 -22.11
CA LEU A 276 -10.51 -20.38 -21.33
C LEU A 276 -10.37 -21.57 -20.37
N SER A 277 -9.80 -22.69 -20.82
CA SER A 277 -9.60 -23.86 -19.97
C SER A 277 -8.62 -23.59 -18.81
N VAL A 278 -7.57 -22.80 -19.05
CA VAL A 278 -6.61 -22.42 -18.00
C VAL A 278 -7.28 -21.46 -17.00
N ILE A 279 -8.02 -20.46 -17.49
CA ILE A 279 -8.77 -19.52 -16.64
C ILE A 279 -9.78 -20.28 -15.77
N GLU A 280 -10.46 -21.29 -16.34
CA GLU A 280 -11.41 -22.13 -15.61
C GLU A 280 -10.72 -22.96 -14.52
N ASN A 281 -9.65 -23.67 -14.87
CA ASN A 281 -8.91 -24.52 -13.94
C ASN A 281 -8.30 -23.73 -12.77
N MET A 282 -7.97 -22.44 -12.99
CA MET A 282 -7.44 -21.55 -11.96
C MET A 282 -8.53 -20.81 -11.18
N GLY A 283 -9.79 -20.88 -11.60
CA GLY A 283 -10.91 -20.22 -10.93
C GLY A 283 -11.03 -18.71 -11.16
N PHE A 284 -10.42 -18.16 -12.23
CA PHE A 284 -10.38 -16.70 -12.46
C PHE A 284 -11.52 -16.15 -13.33
N GLN A 285 -12.59 -16.92 -13.57
CA GLN A 285 -13.67 -16.51 -14.46
C GLN A 285 -14.35 -15.22 -13.99
N GLY A 286 -14.68 -15.13 -12.69
CA GLY A 286 -15.28 -13.94 -12.08
C GLY A 286 -14.39 -12.70 -12.22
N TYR A 287 -13.07 -12.86 -12.13
CA TYR A 287 -12.13 -11.75 -12.28
C TYR A 287 -12.18 -11.15 -13.70
N PHE A 288 -12.10 -11.97 -14.74
CA PHE A 288 -12.21 -11.50 -16.12
C PHE A 288 -13.56 -10.84 -16.40
N LEU A 289 -14.65 -11.37 -15.85
CA LEU A 289 -15.99 -10.78 -15.99
C LEU A 289 -16.08 -9.40 -15.35
N ILE A 290 -15.52 -9.22 -14.14
CA ILE A 290 -15.52 -7.92 -13.46
C ILE A 290 -14.71 -6.90 -14.25
N VAL A 291 -13.51 -7.28 -14.72
CA VAL A 291 -12.63 -6.39 -15.49
C VAL A 291 -13.27 -5.98 -16.81
N GLN A 292 -13.79 -6.95 -17.57
CA GLN A 292 -14.50 -6.68 -18.82
C GLN A 292 -15.68 -5.72 -18.61
N ASP A 293 -16.43 -5.90 -17.53
CA ASP A 293 -17.62 -5.14 -17.25
C ASP A 293 -17.34 -3.65 -16.99
N PHE A 294 -16.39 -3.33 -16.10
CA PHE A 294 -16.06 -1.93 -15.85
C PHE A 294 -15.33 -1.28 -17.02
N VAL A 295 -14.55 -2.03 -17.82
CA VAL A 295 -13.93 -1.51 -19.05
C VAL A 295 -15.00 -1.14 -20.08
N LYS A 296 -15.99 -2.01 -20.27
CA LYS A 296 -17.12 -1.74 -21.17
C LYS A 296 -17.97 -0.56 -20.67
N ALA A 297 -18.18 -0.47 -19.36
CA ALA A 297 -18.87 0.67 -18.75
C ALA A 297 -18.09 1.98 -18.93
N ALA A 298 -16.77 1.98 -18.73
CA ALA A 298 -15.90 3.13 -18.91
C ALA A 298 -16.02 3.71 -20.33
N ARG A 299 -15.93 2.86 -21.36
CA ARG A 299 -16.11 3.29 -22.76
C ARG A 299 -17.50 3.92 -22.99
N LYS A 300 -18.57 3.33 -22.43
CA LYS A 300 -19.93 3.89 -22.52
C LYS A 300 -20.08 5.23 -21.80
N LEU A 301 -19.35 5.44 -20.71
CA LEU A 301 -19.31 6.70 -19.95
C LEU A 301 -18.44 7.77 -20.64
N GLY A 302 -17.87 7.47 -21.82
CA GLY A 302 -16.98 8.36 -22.55
C GLY A 302 -15.62 8.53 -21.87
N VAL A 303 -15.19 7.55 -21.07
CA VAL A 303 -13.85 7.47 -20.48
C VAL A 303 -12.94 6.75 -21.49
N ALA A 304 -11.78 7.33 -21.79
CA ALA A 304 -10.79 6.68 -22.64
C ALA A 304 -10.07 5.60 -21.83
N VAL A 305 -9.95 4.42 -22.43
CA VAL A 305 -9.28 3.26 -21.84
C VAL A 305 -8.03 2.98 -22.64
N GLY A 306 -6.92 2.71 -21.97
CA GLY A 306 -5.66 2.36 -22.62
C GLY A 306 -5.75 1.02 -23.36
N PRO A 307 -4.81 0.75 -24.28
CA PRO A 307 -4.78 -0.48 -25.08
C PRO A 307 -4.41 -1.74 -24.27
N GLY A 308 -4.16 -1.61 -22.96
CA GLY A 308 -3.73 -2.68 -22.08
C GLY A 308 -2.26 -2.55 -21.67
N ARG A 309 -1.95 -3.06 -20.48
CA ARG A 309 -0.63 -2.96 -19.86
C ARG A 309 -0.16 -4.31 -19.35
N GLY A 310 1.17 -4.43 -19.24
CA GLY A 310 1.80 -5.57 -18.60
C GLY A 310 1.53 -6.85 -19.38
N SER A 311 1.41 -7.95 -18.66
CA SER A 311 1.26 -9.28 -19.27
C SER A 311 -0.16 -9.55 -19.81
N ALA A 312 -1.19 -8.83 -19.34
CA ALA A 312 -2.57 -9.05 -19.79
C ALA A 312 -2.74 -8.94 -21.32
N ALA A 313 -1.90 -8.13 -21.98
CA ALA A 313 -1.86 -8.01 -23.45
C ALA A 313 -1.51 -9.32 -24.18
N GLY A 314 -0.98 -10.33 -23.49
CA GLY A 314 -0.71 -11.67 -24.05
C GLY A 314 -1.93 -12.60 -24.11
N SER A 315 -3.10 -12.18 -23.61
CA SER A 315 -4.31 -13.01 -23.60
C SER A 315 -5.26 -12.66 -24.74
N ALA A 316 -5.56 -13.65 -25.57
CA ALA A 316 -6.58 -13.55 -26.61
C ALA A 316 -7.99 -13.44 -26.01
N VAL A 317 -8.22 -14.05 -24.84
CA VAL A 317 -9.45 -13.87 -24.05
C VAL A 317 -9.60 -12.41 -23.62
N ALA A 318 -8.55 -11.79 -23.07
CA ALA A 318 -8.59 -10.38 -22.67
C ALA A 318 -8.85 -9.44 -23.87
N PHE A 319 -8.23 -9.73 -25.02
CA PHE A 319 -8.47 -8.97 -26.25
C PHE A 319 -9.92 -9.10 -26.73
N CYS A 320 -10.48 -10.32 -26.79
CA CYS A 320 -11.87 -10.53 -27.20
C CYS A 320 -12.89 -9.88 -26.24
N LEU A 321 -12.54 -9.73 -24.96
CA LEU A 321 -13.37 -9.03 -23.98
C LEU A 321 -13.18 -7.51 -24.00
N THR A 322 -12.35 -6.99 -24.91
CA THR A 322 -11.96 -5.57 -24.99
C THR A 322 -11.27 -5.05 -23.72
N ILE A 323 -10.76 -5.95 -22.87
CA ILE A 323 -9.94 -5.61 -21.71
C ILE A 323 -8.61 -5.02 -22.21
N THR A 324 -8.05 -5.62 -23.25
CA THR A 324 -6.92 -5.11 -24.00
C THR A 324 -7.36 -4.80 -25.43
N ASN A 325 -6.59 -3.97 -26.13
CA ASN A 325 -6.83 -3.61 -27.52
C ASN A 325 -5.62 -3.94 -28.42
N ILE A 326 -4.81 -4.92 -28.01
CA ILE A 326 -3.65 -5.41 -28.75
C ILE A 326 -3.91 -6.88 -29.08
N ASP A 327 -3.86 -7.24 -30.36
CA ASP A 327 -4.05 -8.62 -30.81
C ASP A 327 -2.81 -9.48 -30.48
N PRO A 328 -2.90 -10.39 -29.50
CA PRO A 328 -1.74 -11.19 -29.07
C PRO A 328 -1.31 -12.21 -30.12
N ILE A 329 -2.21 -12.66 -31.00
CA ILE A 329 -1.89 -13.66 -32.02
C ILE A 329 -1.05 -12.99 -33.11
N ARG A 330 -1.44 -11.78 -33.55
CA ARG A 330 -0.68 -10.99 -34.54
C ARG A 330 0.74 -10.67 -34.08
N TYR A 331 0.91 -10.29 -32.82
CA TYR A 331 2.21 -9.89 -32.27
C TYR A 331 2.97 -11.04 -31.58
N ASN A 332 2.47 -12.27 -31.69
CA ASN A 332 3.06 -13.47 -31.07
C ASN A 332 3.33 -13.31 -29.57
N LEU A 333 2.39 -12.68 -28.86
CA LEU A 333 2.43 -12.49 -27.42
C LEU A 333 1.97 -13.76 -26.70
N LEU A 334 2.68 -14.13 -25.64
CA LEU A 334 2.50 -15.41 -24.96
C LEU A 334 1.50 -15.30 -23.80
N PHE A 335 0.50 -16.17 -23.79
CA PHE A 335 -0.48 -16.24 -22.71
C PHE A 335 0.16 -16.75 -21.41
N GLU A 336 1.09 -17.70 -21.50
CA GLU A 336 1.75 -18.32 -20.34
C GLU A 336 2.62 -17.33 -19.55
N ARG A 337 3.01 -16.20 -20.17
CA ARG A 337 3.66 -15.09 -19.49
C ARG A 337 2.70 -14.35 -18.55
N PHE A 338 1.42 -14.34 -18.90
CA PHE A 338 0.35 -13.76 -18.10
C PHE A 338 -0.21 -14.75 -17.09
N LEU A 339 -0.71 -15.88 -17.56
CA LEU A 339 -1.26 -16.96 -16.74
C LEU A 339 -0.53 -18.26 -17.07
N ASN A 340 0.34 -18.66 -16.15
CA ASN A 340 1.12 -19.88 -16.29
C ASN A 340 0.31 -21.08 -15.76
N PRO A 341 -0.05 -22.07 -16.59
CA PRO A 341 -0.84 -23.22 -16.15
C PRO A 341 -0.09 -24.11 -15.14
N GLU A 342 1.24 -24.05 -15.11
CA GLU A 342 2.06 -24.82 -14.16
C GLU A 342 2.26 -24.12 -12.81
N ARG A 343 1.74 -22.89 -12.66
CA ARG A 343 1.82 -22.11 -11.42
C ARG A 343 0.55 -21.32 -11.20
N ILE A 344 -0.20 -21.71 -10.17
CA ILE A 344 -1.32 -20.91 -9.69
C ILE A 344 -0.76 -19.62 -9.06
N SER A 345 -0.92 -18.51 -9.77
CA SER A 345 -0.68 -17.17 -9.24
C SER A 345 -1.74 -16.23 -9.76
N MET A 346 -2.10 -15.26 -8.93
CA MET A 346 -3.06 -14.23 -9.29
C MET A 346 -2.61 -13.46 -10.54
N PRO A 347 -3.47 -13.36 -11.57
CA PRO A 347 -3.24 -12.44 -12.68
C PRO A 347 -3.39 -11.00 -12.20
N ASP A 348 -2.51 -10.14 -12.68
CA ASP A 348 -2.57 -8.70 -12.44
C ASP A 348 -2.98 -8.01 -13.74
N ILE A 349 -4.24 -7.57 -13.81
CA ILE A 349 -4.79 -6.82 -14.93
C ILE A 349 -4.90 -5.34 -14.54
N ASP A 350 -3.85 -4.60 -14.86
CA ASP A 350 -3.80 -3.14 -14.76
C ASP A 350 -4.60 -2.51 -15.90
N ILE A 351 -5.52 -1.58 -15.57
CA ILE A 351 -6.27 -0.82 -16.56
C ILE A 351 -5.96 0.67 -16.45
N ASP A 352 -5.52 1.25 -17.58
CA ASP A 352 -5.27 2.67 -17.72
C ASP A 352 -6.54 3.41 -18.17
N PHE A 353 -6.90 4.48 -17.49
CA PHE A 353 -7.99 5.39 -17.83
C PHE A 353 -7.48 6.81 -18.04
N ASP A 354 -8.23 7.65 -18.77
CA ASP A 354 -7.96 9.09 -18.73
C ASP A 354 -8.13 9.65 -17.30
N ASP A 355 -7.20 10.52 -16.89
CA ASP A 355 -7.12 11.05 -15.52
C ASP A 355 -8.46 11.61 -15.01
N TYR A 356 -9.23 12.27 -15.90
CA TYR A 356 -10.49 12.90 -15.55
C TYR A 356 -11.66 11.91 -15.47
N GLY A 357 -11.58 10.82 -16.23
CA GLY A 357 -12.64 9.82 -16.34
C GLY A 357 -12.53 8.70 -15.31
N ARG A 358 -11.35 8.47 -14.74
CA ARG A 358 -11.07 7.39 -13.77
C ARG A 358 -12.09 7.32 -12.63
N GLU A 359 -12.38 8.45 -12.00
CA GLU A 359 -13.29 8.49 -10.85
C GLU A 359 -14.71 7.99 -11.21
N LYS A 360 -15.18 8.30 -12.42
CA LYS A 360 -16.49 7.82 -12.89
C LYS A 360 -16.56 6.30 -13.02
N VAL A 361 -15.43 5.65 -13.32
CA VAL A 361 -15.35 4.19 -13.40
C VAL A 361 -15.36 3.60 -12.01
N ILE A 362 -14.67 4.23 -11.06
CA ILE A 362 -14.71 3.85 -9.65
C ILE A 362 -16.14 3.99 -9.12
N ASP A 363 -16.81 5.12 -9.36
CA ASP A 363 -18.22 5.33 -8.98
C ASP A 363 -19.13 4.23 -9.54
N TYR A 364 -18.94 3.85 -10.81
CA TYR A 364 -19.69 2.75 -11.42
C TYR A 364 -19.49 1.42 -10.68
N VAL A 365 -18.24 1.08 -10.35
CA VAL A 365 -17.90 -0.14 -9.60
C VAL A 365 -18.57 -0.11 -8.22
N VAL A 366 -18.56 1.05 -7.56
CA VAL A 366 -19.16 1.25 -6.23
C VAL A 366 -20.68 1.12 -6.26
N GLU A 367 -21.34 1.69 -7.26
CA GLU A 367 -22.78 1.54 -7.46
C GLU A 367 -23.17 0.09 -7.75
N LYS A 368 -22.34 -0.64 -8.50
CA LYS A 368 -22.63 -2.00 -8.95
C LYS A 368 -22.41 -3.06 -7.88
N TYR A 369 -21.25 -3.04 -7.20
CA TYR A 369 -20.86 -4.03 -6.20
C TYR A 369 -21.25 -3.60 -4.78
N GLY A 370 -21.48 -2.31 -4.54
CA GLY A 370 -21.89 -1.77 -3.25
C GLY A 370 -20.73 -1.15 -2.47
N ARG A 371 -21.02 -0.04 -1.79
CA ARG A 371 -20.02 0.79 -1.09
C ARG A 371 -19.28 0.07 0.04
N ASN A 372 -19.86 -0.99 0.62
CA ASN A 372 -19.21 -1.80 1.65
C ASN A 372 -18.33 -2.93 1.12
N GLN A 373 -18.31 -3.13 -0.21
CA GLN A 373 -17.48 -4.14 -0.87
C GLN A 373 -16.29 -3.52 -1.60
N VAL A 374 -16.28 -2.20 -1.79
CA VAL A 374 -15.26 -1.48 -2.54
C VAL A 374 -14.50 -0.53 -1.61
N ALA A 375 -13.17 -0.59 -1.66
CA ALA A 375 -12.31 0.29 -0.88
C ALA A 375 -11.04 0.68 -1.63
N HIS A 376 -10.51 1.85 -1.33
CA HIS A 376 -9.14 2.19 -1.64
C HIS A 376 -8.15 1.49 -0.71
N ILE A 377 -6.89 1.43 -1.11
CA ILE A 377 -5.81 0.92 -0.27
C ILE A 377 -5.13 2.09 0.46
N VAL A 378 -4.85 1.97 1.76
CA VAL A 378 -4.06 2.98 2.50
C VAL A 378 -2.60 2.96 2.06
N THR A 379 -1.97 4.12 2.10
CA THR A 379 -0.52 4.25 2.06
C THR A 379 -0.01 4.92 3.33
N PHE A 380 1.08 4.43 3.91
CA PHE A 380 1.74 5.10 5.02
C PHE A 380 2.89 5.97 4.53
N GLY A 381 2.76 7.28 4.72
CA GLY A 381 3.84 8.23 4.47
C GLY A 381 4.84 8.21 5.62
N THR A 382 6.04 7.68 5.37
CA THR A 382 7.13 7.65 6.37
C THR A 382 8.04 8.87 6.27
N MET A 383 8.67 9.25 7.38
CA MET A 383 9.69 10.30 7.40
C MET A 383 10.95 9.83 6.65
N ALA A 384 11.12 10.28 5.40
CA ALA A 384 12.34 10.09 4.62
C ALA A 384 13.47 11.00 5.11
N ALA A 385 14.73 10.65 4.84
CA ALA A 385 15.95 11.35 5.26
C ALA A 385 15.87 12.89 5.28
N LYS A 386 15.49 13.52 4.16
CA LYS A 386 15.39 14.99 4.08
C LYS A 386 14.23 15.54 4.92
N SER A 387 13.10 14.85 4.94
CA SER A 387 11.92 15.27 5.69
C SER A 387 12.10 15.10 7.19
N SER A 388 12.81 14.06 7.65
CA SER A 388 13.11 13.87 9.06
C SER A 388 14.01 14.99 9.59
N ILE A 389 15.06 15.36 8.87
CA ILE A 389 15.91 16.53 9.21
C ILE A 389 15.06 17.80 9.31
N ARG A 390 14.17 18.04 8.36
CA ARG A 390 13.33 19.25 8.33
C ARG A 390 12.33 19.31 9.49
N ASP A 391 11.65 18.21 9.80
CA ASP A 391 10.69 18.18 10.89
C ASP A 391 11.34 18.30 12.26
N VAL A 392 12.46 17.60 12.45
CA VAL A 392 13.21 17.65 13.71
C VAL A 392 13.83 19.03 13.89
N GLY A 393 14.45 19.60 12.85
CA GLY A 393 14.97 20.97 12.87
C GLY A 393 13.91 22.00 13.24
N ARG A 394 12.69 21.88 12.70
CA ARG A 394 11.55 22.73 13.06
C ARG A 394 11.17 22.61 14.54
N VAL A 395 11.06 21.38 15.06
CA VAL A 395 10.63 21.13 16.45
C VAL A 395 11.70 21.59 17.45
N MET A 396 12.98 21.41 17.11
CA MET A 396 14.12 21.81 17.93
C MET A 396 14.52 23.29 17.76
N ASP A 397 13.75 24.06 16.98
CA ASP A 397 13.95 25.48 16.72
C ASP A 397 15.30 25.83 16.06
N LEU A 398 15.82 24.92 15.23
CA LEU A 398 16.97 25.22 14.35
C LEU A 398 16.49 26.14 13.21
N PRO A 399 17.23 27.21 12.86
CA PRO A 399 16.85 28.09 11.77
C PRO A 399 16.58 27.33 10.47
N LEU A 400 15.52 27.72 9.75
CA LEU A 400 15.11 27.07 8.51
C LEU A 400 16.23 27.03 7.47
N SER A 401 17.04 28.08 7.39
CA SER A 401 18.20 28.15 6.49
C SER A 401 19.24 27.08 6.78
N ASP A 402 19.47 26.78 8.06
CA ASP A 402 20.49 25.81 8.46
C ASP A 402 19.94 24.39 8.34
N THR A 403 18.68 24.20 8.73
CA THR A 403 17.94 22.94 8.50
C THR A 403 17.93 22.55 7.01
N ASP A 404 17.66 23.49 6.11
CA ASP A 404 17.62 23.21 4.66
C ASP A 404 19.01 22.97 4.07
N LYS A 405 20.07 23.61 4.61
CA LYS A 405 21.46 23.29 4.24
C LYS A 405 21.78 21.83 4.57
N ILE A 406 21.47 21.37 5.79
CA ILE A 406 21.72 19.98 6.20
C ILE A 406 20.93 19.02 5.32
N ALA A 407 19.64 19.28 5.07
CA ALA A 407 18.80 18.43 4.23
C ALA A 407 19.30 18.34 2.77
N LYS A 408 19.92 19.40 2.23
CA LYS A 408 20.49 19.41 0.88
C LYS A 408 21.78 18.58 0.73
N LEU A 409 22.48 18.30 1.83
CA LEU A 409 23.64 17.40 1.81
C LEU A 409 23.24 15.93 1.61
N VAL A 410 21.97 15.59 1.82
CA VAL A 410 21.49 14.23 1.55
C VAL A 410 21.36 14.06 0.03
N PRO A 411 21.98 13.03 -0.59
CA PRO A 411 21.83 12.75 -2.02
C PRO A 411 20.36 12.59 -2.45
N ASP A 412 20.04 13.00 -3.68
CA ASP A 412 18.68 12.90 -4.25
C ASP A 412 18.33 11.50 -4.79
N LYS A 413 19.26 10.56 -4.71
CA LYS A 413 19.05 9.16 -5.13
C LYS A 413 17.83 8.58 -4.38
N PRO A 414 16.80 8.09 -5.09
CA PRO A 414 15.64 7.47 -4.44
C PRO A 414 16.03 6.30 -3.54
N GLY A 415 15.40 6.20 -2.37
CA GLY A 415 15.68 5.15 -1.39
C GLY A 415 16.90 5.39 -0.49
N THR A 416 17.55 6.56 -0.60
CA THR A 416 18.63 6.94 0.33
C THR A 416 18.11 7.04 1.76
N LYS A 417 18.74 6.31 2.68
CA LYS A 417 18.44 6.30 4.12
C LYS A 417 19.60 6.90 4.91
N LEU A 418 19.32 7.69 5.94
CA LEU A 418 20.34 8.30 6.80
C LEU A 418 21.27 7.25 7.40
N ASN A 419 20.75 6.18 8.03
CA ASN A 419 21.60 5.11 8.62
C ASN A 419 22.60 4.55 7.60
N SER A 420 22.17 4.34 6.35
CA SER A 420 23.04 3.82 5.30
C SER A 420 24.21 4.76 4.96
N LEU A 421 24.04 6.07 5.15
CA LEU A 421 25.11 7.05 4.93
C LEU A 421 26.15 7.04 6.04
N PHE A 422 25.80 6.59 7.25
CA PHE A 422 26.71 6.55 8.40
C PHE A 422 27.34 5.16 8.63
N ASP A 423 26.60 4.09 8.38
CA ASP A 423 27.03 2.72 8.70
C ASP A 423 27.87 2.05 7.59
N LYS A 424 27.67 2.44 6.33
CA LYS A 424 28.39 1.84 5.19
C LYS A 424 29.88 2.18 5.19
N THR A 425 30.69 1.30 4.62
CA THR A 425 32.10 1.62 4.37
C THR A 425 32.24 2.64 3.24
N MET A 426 33.40 3.27 3.13
CA MET A 426 33.64 4.23 2.05
C MET A 426 33.58 3.55 0.66
N GLU A 427 34.09 2.32 0.57
CA GLU A 427 34.07 1.53 -0.66
C GLU A 427 32.63 1.23 -1.12
N ASP A 428 31.74 0.88 -0.20
CA ASP A 428 30.32 0.66 -0.52
C ASP A 428 29.65 1.95 -0.99
N LEU A 429 29.96 3.09 -0.36
CA LEU A 429 29.41 4.39 -0.76
C LEU A 429 29.91 4.82 -2.14
N GLU A 430 31.20 4.65 -2.44
CA GLU A 430 31.79 4.97 -3.75
C GLU A 430 31.24 4.09 -4.88
N SER A 431 30.76 2.89 -4.56
CA SER A 431 30.05 2.03 -5.51
C SER A 431 28.64 2.54 -5.85
N GLU A 432 28.03 3.30 -4.95
CA GLU A 432 26.61 3.71 -5.02
C GLU A 432 26.40 5.19 -5.35
N PHE A 433 27.37 6.04 -5.03
CA PHE A 433 27.34 7.49 -5.14
C PHE A 433 28.66 7.98 -5.77
N GLN A 434 28.60 9.09 -6.50
CA GLN A 434 29.77 9.61 -7.22
C GLN A 434 29.88 11.13 -7.07
N GLY A 435 31.10 11.65 -7.19
CA GLY A 435 31.36 13.10 -7.24
C GLY A 435 30.93 13.83 -5.96
N ASP A 436 30.14 14.89 -6.12
CA ASP A 436 29.72 15.79 -5.03
C ASP A 436 28.88 15.10 -3.95
N ASP A 437 28.14 14.04 -4.29
CA ASP A 437 27.36 13.27 -3.31
C ASP A 437 28.25 12.67 -2.21
N ILE A 438 29.42 12.16 -2.59
CA ILE A 438 30.40 11.61 -1.63
C ILE A 438 30.91 12.70 -0.69
N ASN A 439 31.22 13.88 -1.24
CA ASN A 439 31.67 15.03 -0.44
C ASN A 439 30.57 15.48 0.54
N HIS A 440 29.31 15.51 0.12
CA HIS A 440 28.20 15.84 1.00
C HIS A 440 28.00 14.81 2.12
N ILE A 441 28.16 13.51 1.83
CA ILE A 441 28.09 12.45 2.83
C ILE A 441 29.21 12.60 3.88
N LEU A 442 30.43 12.90 3.45
CA LEU A 442 31.55 13.15 4.36
C LEU A 442 31.27 14.35 5.29
N GLN A 443 30.68 15.43 4.78
CA GLN A 443 30.27 16.58 5.59
C GLN A 443 29.20 16.18 6.63
N LEU A 444 28.21 15.37 6.26
CA LEU A 444 27.22 14.85 7.21
C LEU A 444 27.87 14.00 8.32
N ARG A 445 28.84 13.15 7.97
CA ARG A 445 29.60 12.32 8.92
C ARG A 445 30.45 13.14 9.88
N GLU A 446 31.03 14.24 9.42
CA GLU A 446 31.75 15.16 10.30
C GLU A 446 30.77 15.92 11.22
N MET A 447 29.67 16.43 10.66
CA MET A 447 28.68 17.21 11.39
C MET A 447 28.05 16.43 12.55
N ILE A 448 27.71 15.15 12.37
CA ILE A 448 27.06 14.34 13.41
C ILE A 448 27.95 14.10 14.64
N GLN A 449 29.27 14.17 14.48
CA GLN A 449 30.25 14.05 15.58
C GLN A 449 30.36 15.34 16.41
N GLY A 450 29.78 16.44 15.92
CA GLY A 450 29.73 17.71 16.63
C GLY A 450 28.87 17.67 17.90
N LYS A 451 28.97 18.77 18.66
CA LYS A 451 28.15 19.05 19.85
C LYS A 451 27.16 20.21 19.66
N GLY A 452 27.10 20.76 18.44
CA GLY A 452 26.20 21.86 18.10
C GLY A 452 24.75 21.40 17.88
N PRO A 453 23.81 22.36 17.76
CA PRO A 453 22.40 22.06 17.52
C PRO A 453 22.17 21.29 16.21
N GLU A 454 22.98 21.53 15.17
CA GLU A 454 22.92 20.80 13.89
C GLU A 454 23.23 19.31 14.06
N ALA A 455 24.25 19.00 14.86
CA ALA A 455 24.64 17.62 15.17
C ALA A 455 23.53 16.89 15.92
N GLU A 456 22.87 17.56 16.87
CA GLU A 456 21.76 16.99 17.63
C GLU A 456 20.52 16.75 16.77
N VAL A 457 20.16 17.72 15.90
CA VAL A 457 19.08 17.54 14.92
C VAL A 457 19.37 16.33 14.03
N LEU A 458 20.60 16.15 13.56
CA LEU A 458 20.97 15.03 12.72
C LEU A 458 20.89 13.69 13.47
N ARG A 459 21.35 13.62 14.72
CA ARG A 459 21.22 12.42 15.58
C ARG A 459 19.76 12.04 15.84
N MET A 460 18.90 13.02 16.11
CA MET A 460 17.48 12.79 16.34
C MET A 460 16.74 12.42 15.04
N ALA A 461 17.07 13.07 13.92
CA ALA A 461 16.53 12.74 12.60
C ALA A 461 16.91 11.32 12.15
N LEU A 462 18.10 10.85 12.51
CA LEU A 462 18.55 9.48 12.29
C LEU A 462 17.65 8.46 13.01
N ARG A 463 17.30 8.73 14.28
CA ARG A 463 16.44 7.87 15.10
C ARG A 463 14.97 7.90 14.66
N LEU A 464 14.52 9.01 14.09
CA LEU A 464 13.12 9.21 13.67
C LEU A 464 12.86 8.87 12.20
N GLU A 465 13.91 8.67 11.38
CA GLU A 465 13.76 8.23 10.00
C GLU A 465 12.97 6.91 9.94
N GLY A 466 12.00 6.83 9.03
CA GLY A 466 11.13 5.67 8.88
C GLY A 466 9.88 5.69 9.77
N SER A 467 9.78 6.61 10.75
CA SER A 467 8.54 6.81 11.51
C SER A 467 7.38 7.16 10.58
N VAL A 468 6.20 6.56 10.82
CA VAL A 468 4.98 6.89 10.07
C VAL A 468 4.52 8.30 10.45
N ARG A 469 4.36 9.16 9.45
CA ARG A 469 3.97 10.57 9.61
C ARG A 469 2.49 10.81 9.32
N ASN A 470 1.98 10.18 8.27
CA ASN A 470 0.61 10.39 7.81
C ASN A 470 0.11 9.17 7.03
N THR A 471 -1.20 9.10 6.85
CA THR A 471 -1.86 8.18 5.92
C THR A 471 -2.23 8.91 4.63
N GLY A 472 -2.24 8.17 3.53
CA GLY A 472 -2.73 8.59 2.23
C GLY A 472 -3.57 7.49 1.58
N ILE A 473 -4.07 7.77 0.38
CA ILE A 473 -4.77 6.81 -0.47
C ILE A 473 -3.82 6.35 -1.57
N HIS A 474 -3.78 5.05 -1.86
CA HIS A 474 -3.01 4.50 -2.97
C HIS A 474 -3.51 5.10 -4.29
N ALA A 475 -2.58 5.55 -5.13
CA ALA A 475 -2.93 6.33 -6.31
C ALA A 475 -3.80 5.56 -7.31
N ALA A 476 -3.66 4.22 -7.39
CA ALA A 476 -4.39 3.39 -8.36
C ALA A 476 -5.20 2.25 -7.73
N GLY A 477 -4.91 1.90 -6.47
CA GLY A 477 -5.27 0.60 -5.93
C GLY A 477 -6.68 0.61 -5.37
N VAL A 478 -7.54 -0.22 -5.92
CA VAL A 478 -8.92 -0.44 -5.49
C VAL A 478 -9.10 -1.91 -5.16
N ILE A 479 -9.71 -2.18 -4.02
CA ILE A 479 -10.15 -3.51 -3.60
C ILE A 479 -11.62 -3.66 -3.96
N ILE A 480 -11.96 -4.82 -4.52
CA ILE A 480 -13.33 -5.31 -4.62
C ILE A 480 -13.38 -6.62 -3.85
N ALA A 481 -14.21 -6.69 -2.82
CA ALA A 481 -14.40 -7.87 -1.98
C ALA A 481 -15.68 -8.63 -2.38
N PRO A 482 -15.78 -9.94 -2.10
CA PRO A 482 -17.02 -10.69 -2.32
C PRO A 482 -18.14 -10.36 -1.32
N GLY A 483 -17.85 -9.58 -0.27
CA GLY A 483 -18.74 -9.34 0.86
C GLY A 483 -18.41 -8.02 1.57
N ASP A 484 -19.02 -7.80 2.74
CA ASP A 484 -18.75 -6.62 3.57
C ASP A 484 -17.30 -6.62 4.07
N LEU A 485 -16.51 -5.66 3.58
CA LEU A 485 -15.10 -5.48 3.93
C LEU A 485 -14.85 -5.41 5.43
N THR A 486 -15.76 -4.77 6.18
CA THR A 486 -15.60 -4.56 7.62
C THR A 486 -15.64 -5.84 8.46
N THR A 487 -16.01 -6.97 7.83
CA THR A 487 -15.96 -8.31 8.46
C THR A 487 -14.68 -9.08 8.11
N MET A 488 -13.92 -8.61 7.12
CA MET A 488 -12.75 -9.29 6.57
C MET A 488 -11.45 -8.58 6.97
N LEU A 489 -11.44 -7.25 6.95
CA LEU A 489 -10.29 -6.41 7.28
C LEU A 489 -10.72 -5.04 7.83
N PRO A 490 -9.87 -4.39 8.64
CA PRO A 490 -10.19 -3.09 9.19
C PRO A 490 -10.17 -2.02 8.10
N VAL A 491 -11.21 -1.19 8.04
CA VAL A 491 -11.31 -0.07 7.10
C VAL A 491 -11.47 1.25 7.83
N CYS A 492 -11.20 2.35 7.16
CA CYS A 492 -11.39 3.71 7.67
C CYS A 492 -11.97 4.62 6.58
N THR A 493 -12.23 5.87 6.94
CA THR A 493 -12.70 6.90 6.00
C THR A 493 -11.56 7.87 5.71
N ALA A 494 -11.51 8.40 4.50
CA ALA A 494 -10.64 9.52 4.16
C ALA A 494 -11.46 10.81 4.00
N LYS A 495 -10.83 11.97 4.23
CA LYS A 495 -11.50 13.28 4.09
C LYS A 495 -11.87 13.60 2.65
N ASP A 496 -11.05 13.13 1.71
CA ASP A 496 -11.12 13.48 0.30
C ASP A 496 -11.69 12.33 -0.55
N SER A 497 -12.28 11.30 0.08
CA SER A 497 -12.91 10.19 -0.61
C SER A 497 -14.16 9.74 0.11
N ASP A 498 -15.21 9.49 -0.65
CA ASP A 498 -16.42 8.84 -0.18
C ASP A 498 -16.22 7.34 0.08
N LEU A 499 -15.19 6.73 -0.52
CA LEU A 499 -14.93 5.31 -0.34
C LEU A 499 -14.23 4.99 0.97
N TYR A 500 -14.46 3.76 1.41
CA TYR A 500 -13.66 3.19 2.48
C TYR A 500 -12.22 3.05 2.02
N VAL A 501 -11.31 3.12 2.98
CA VAL A 501 -9.88 2.89 2.77
C VAL A 501 -9.49 1.72 3.67
N THR A 502 -8.82 0.71 3.14
CA THR A 502 -8.28 -0.39 3.96
C THR A 502 -7.28 0.17 4.97
N GLN A 503 -7.14 -0.44 6.15
CA GLN A 503 -6.06 -0.08 7.09
C GLN A 503 -4.79 -0.91 6.87
N PHE A 504 -4.82 -1.87 5.94
CA PHE A 504 -3.66 -2.61 5.46
C PHE A 504 -3.14 -2.03 4.15
N GLU A 505 -1.82 -1.82 4.06
CA GLU A 505 -1.15 -1.31 2.86
C GLU A 505 -0.52 -2.43 2.02
N GLY A 506 -0.24 -2.12 0.75
CA GLY A 506 0.64 -2.90 -0.12
C GLY A 506 0.35 -4.41 -0.16
N GLY A 507 1.38 -5.24 -0.08
CA GLY A 507 1.21 -6.70 -0.12
C GLY A 507 0.47 -7.30 1.08
N ILE A 508 0.25 -6.55 2.17
CA ILE A 508 -0.48 -7.05 3.34
C ILE A 508 -1.95 -7.24 3.00
N VAL A 509 -2.55 -6.33 2.21
CA VAL A 509 -3.95 -6.47 1.80
C VAL A 509 -4.16 -7.66 0.86
N GLU A 510 -3.19 -7.93 -0.03
CA GLU A 510 -3.19 -9.10 -0.90
C GLU A 510 -3.04 -10.40 -0.10
N ASN A 511 -2.12 -10.43 0.88
CA ASN A 511 -1.95 -11.57 1.78
C ASN A 511 -3.20 -11.83 2.64
N ALA A 512 -3.99 -10.80 2.95
CA ALA A 512 -5.29 -10.93 3.62
C ALA A 512 -6.39 -11.52 2.70
N GLY A 513 -6.02 -11.90 1.47
CA GLY A 513 -6.88 -12.51 0.47
C GLY A 513 -7.69 -11.51 -0.34
N MET A 514 -7.38 -10.21 -0.29
CA MET A 514 -8.14 -9.22 -1.08
C MET A 514 -7.61 -9.11 -2.50
N LEU A 515 -8.54 -9.07 -3.45
CA LEU A 515 -8.21 -8.79 -4.84
C LEU A 515 -7.97 -7.29 -5.03
N LYS A 516 -6.71 -6.95 -5.33
CA LYS A 516 -6.30 -5.62 -5.75
C LYS A 516 -6.47 -5.46 -7.25
N MET A 517 -7.06 -4.34 -7.66
CA MET A 517 -7.12 -3.89 -9.05
C MET A 517 -6.55 -2.48 -9.12
N ASP A 518 -5.61 -2.25 -10.04
CA ASP A 518 -5.08 -0.91 -10.27
C ASP A 518 -5.87 -0.19 -11.37
N PHE A 519 -6.57 0.86 -10.96
CA PHE A 519 -7.22 1.85 -11.80
C PHE A 519 -6.24 3.01 -11.98
N LEU A 520 -5.44 3.00 -13.05
CA LEU A 520 -4.43 4.02 -13.27
C LEU A 520 -5.04 5.21 -14.01
N GLY A 521 -4.69 6.42 -13.57
CA GLY A 521 -4.87 7.62 -14.38
C GLY A 521 -3.64 7.82 -15.26
N LEU A 522 -3.83 7.83 -16.58
CA LEU A 522 -2.78 8.12 -17.54
C LEU A 522 -3.03 9.44 -18.28
N LYS A 523 -2.23 10.45 -17.96
CA LYS A 523 -2.24 11.78 -18.62
C LYS A 523 -2.21 11.70 -20.15
N THR A 524 -1.49 10.74 -20.71
CA THR A 524 -1.41 10.55 -22.17
C THR A 524 -2.79 10.33 -22.79
N LEU A 525 -3.67 9.55 -22.15
CA LEU A 525 -5.03 9.31 -22.64
C LEU A 525 -5.87 10.60 -22.61
N SER A 526 -5.72 11.40 -21.54
CA SER A 526 -6.34 12.72 -21.44
C SER A 526 -5.88 13.64 -22.58
N ILE A 527 -4.58 13.67 -22.87
CA ILE A 527 -3.99 14.48 -23.96
C ILE A 527 -4.54 14.04 -25.32
N ILE A 528 -4.57 12.73 -25.61
CA ILE A 528 -5.11 12.20 -26.87
C ILE A 528 -6.59 12.59 -27.02
N LYS A 529 -7.38 12.39 -25.97
CA LYS A 529 -8.80 12.73 -25.94
C LYS A 529 -9.05 14.22 -26.20
N ASP A 530 -8.27 15.10 -25.57
CA ASP A 530 -8.39 16.54 -25.78
C ASP A 530 -7.86 16.97 -27.17
N ALA A 531 -6.84 16.31 -27.71
CA ALA A 531 -6.39 16.52 -29.07
C ALA A 531 -7.49 16.21 -30.09
N ILE A 532 -8.17 15.07 -29.97
CA ILE A 532 -9.29 14.68 -30.85
C ILE A 532 -10.46 15.66 -30.71
N LYS A 533 -10.83 16.07 -29.48
CA LYS A 533 -11.84 17.11 -29.27
C LYS A 533 -11.49 18.42 -29.99
N ASN A 534 -10.23 18.83 -29.95
CA ASN A 534 -9.76 20.05 -30.63
C ASN A 534 -9.81 19.92 -32.15
N VAL A 535 -9.48 18.74 -32.70
CA VAL A 535 -9.63 18.42 -34.13
C VAL A 535 -11.10 18.53 -34.53
N VAL A 536 -12.02 17.89 -33.81
CA VAL A 536 -13.47 17.95 -34.05
C VAL A 536 -14.01 19.38 -33.93
N ALA A 537 -13.56 20.14 -32.93
CA ALA A 537 -13.98 21.52 -32.74
C ALA A 537 -13.54 22.44 -33.90
N ARG A 538 -12.38 22.15 -34.51
CA ARG A 538 -11.82 22.92 -35.61
C ARG A 538 -12.36 22.53 -36.98
N PHE A 539 -12.52 21.23 -37.24
CA PHE A 539 -12.81 20.70 -38.57
C PHE A 539 -14.23 20.11 -38.69
N GLY A 540 -14.99 20.06 -37.60
CA GLY A 540 -16.36 19.52 -37.56
C GLY A 540 -16.41 18.06 -37.14
N LYS A 541 -17.63 17.54 -36.93
CA LYS A 541 -17.88 16.16 -36.45
C LYS A 541 -17.40 15.07 -37.41
N GLU A 542 -17.25 15.36 -38.69
CA GLU A 542 -16.74 14.39 -39.68
C GLU A 542 -15.23 14.13 -39.52
N ALA A 543 -14.53 14.98 -38.76
CA ALA A 543 -13.13 14.81 -38.40
C ALA A 543 -12.94 14.11 -37.04
N ASP A 544 -13.98 13.43 -36.53
CA ASP A 544 -13.84 12.59 -35.34
C ASP A 544 -12.97 11.38 -35.65
N ILE A 545 -12.02 11.09 -34.76
CA ILE A 545 -11.01 10.06 -34.95
C ILE A 545 -11.20 9.04 -33.85
N ASP A 546 -11.40 7.78 -34.23
CA ASP A 546 -11.32 6.68 -33.30
C ASP A 546 -9.86 6.21 -33.17
N PRO A 547 -9.22 6.37 -32.00
CA PRO A 547 -7.84 5.93 -31.77
C PRO A 547 -7.61 4.44 -32.07
N ASP A 548 -8.63 3.62 -31.87
CA ASP A 548 -8.52 2.16 -32.00
C ASP A 548 -8.48 1.71 -33.48
N HIS A 549 -8.80 2.62 -34.41
CA HIS A 549 -8.86 2.35 -35.85
C HIS A 549 -7.79 3.10 -36.66
N ILE A 550 -6.80 3.72 -36.00
CA ILE A 550 -5.71 4.42 -36.69
C ILE A 550 -4.77 3.40 -37.37
N PRO A 551 -4.42 3.56 -38.67
CA PRO A 551 -3.45 2.71 -39.34
C PRO A 551 -2.07 2.75 -38.69
N LEU A 552 -1.41 1.59 -38.58
CA LEU A 552 -0.10 1.46 -37.91
C LEU A 552 1.09 1.62 -38.88
N ASP A 553 0.83 1.90 -40.14
CA ASP A 553 1.79 2.02 -41.25
C ASP A 553 1.85 3.45 -41.83
N ASP A 554 1.42 4.45 -41.06
CA ASP A 554 1.46 5.86 -41.48
C ASP A 554 2.90 6.40 -41.62
N GLU A 555 3.29 6.68 -42.86
CA GLU A 555 4.65 7.12 -43.21
C GLU A 555 5.01 8.45 -42.53
N ALA A 556 4.10 9.43 -42.50
CA ALA A 556 4.33 10.73 -41.90
C ALA A 556 4.62 10.66 -40.39
N THR A 557 3.96 9.73 -39.69
CA THR A 557 4.22 9.43 -38.29
C THR A 557 5.65 8.92 -38.13
N PHE A 558 6.07 7.92 -38.91
CA PHE A 558 7.43 7.38 -38.82
C PHE A 558 8.51 8.41 -39.18
N GLU A 559 8.29 9.25 -40.18
CA GLU A 559 9.22 10.33 -40.52
C GLU A 559 9.47 11.28 -39.33
N THR A 560 8.45 11.55 -38.52
CA THR A 560 8.60 12.37 -37.31
C THR A 560 9.53 11.71 -36.28
N PHE A 561 9.39 10.40 -36.07
CA PHE A 561 10.33 9.62 -35.24
C PHE A 561 11.74 9.58 -35.85
N GLN A 562 11.86 9.45 -37.18
CA GLN A 562 13.15 9.44 -37.88
C GLN A 562 13.91 10.76 -37.75
N ARG A 563 13.19 11.91 -37.67
CA ARG A 563 13.79 13.22 -37.37
C ARG A 563 14.11 13.42 -35.89
N GLY A 564 13.57 12.56 -35.01
CA GLY A 564 13.69 12.67 -33.56
C GLY A 564 12.90 13.85 -32.99
N GLU A 565 11.83 14.26 -33.67
CA GLU A 565 10.94 15.36 -33.28
C GLU A 565 9.84 14.86 -32.33
N THR A 566 10.25 14.15 -31.27
CA THR A 566 9.35 13.37 -30.41
C THR A 566 9.04 14.05 -29.07
N ALA A 567 9.22 15.38 -28.98
CA ALA A 567 8.83 16.15 -27.81
C ALA A 567 7.33 15.95 -27.52
N ALA A 568 6.98 15.65 -26.27
CA ALA A 568 5.63 15.29 -25.83
C ALA A 568 5.02 14.02 -26.47
N LEU A 569 5.80 13.20 -27.18
CA LEU A 569 5.37 11.86 -27.57
C LEU A 569 5.69 10.87 -26.45
N PHE A 570 4.64 10.23 -25.93
CA PHE A 570 4.72 9.33 -24.78
C PHE A 570 5.82 8.29 -24.94
N GLN A 571 6.65 8.14 -23.89
CA GLN A 571 7.82 7.25 -23.81
C GLN A 571 9.02 7.57 -24.74
N PHE A 572 8.88 8.50 -25.69
CA PHE A 572 9.93 8.80 -26.68
C PHE A 572 10.52 10.22 -26.58
N GLU A 573 10.22 10.96 -25.51
CA GLU A 573 10.52 12.39 -25.42
C GLU A 573 11.95 12.76 -24.99
N SER A 574 12.70 11.85 -24.35
CA SER A 574 14.02 12.19 -23.78
C SER A 574 15.07 12.48 -24.85
N GLU A 575 16.03 13.36 -24.56
CA GLU A 575 17.08 13.73 -25.52
C GLU A 575 17.91 12.53 -26.00
N GLY A 576 18.21 11.59 -25.09
CA GLY A 576 18.93 10.37 -25.44
C GLY A 576 18.10 9.45 -26.33
N MET A 577 16.79 9.31 -26.07
CA MET A 577 15.88 8.53 -26.92
C MET A 577 15.77 9.15 -28.32
N GLN A 578 15.58 10.48 -28.40
CA GLN A 578 15.54 11.22 -29.66
C GLN A 578 16.81 10.98 -30.52
N LYS A 579 17.98 10.93 -29.89
CA LYS A 579 19.23 10.59 -30.58
C LYS A 579 19.19 9.20 -31.17
N HIS A 580 18.81 8.19 -30.39
CA HIS A 580 18.74 6.81 -30.89
C HIS A 580 17.68 6.61 -31.97
N LEU A 581 16.55 7.34 -31.92
CA LEU A 581 15.54 7.30 -32.98
C LEU A 581 16.07 7.85 -34.32
N ARG A 582 16.85 8.93 -34.30
CA ARG A 582 17.52 9.46 -35.51
C ARG A 582 18.50 8.47 -36.11
N ASP A 583 19.20 7.72 -35.28
CA ASP A 583 20.14 6.68 -35.71
C ASP A 583 19.40 5.44 -36.25
N LEU A 584 18.35 5.00 -35.56
CA LEU A 584 17.52 3.84 -35.92
C LEU A 584 16.75 4.04 -37.22
N LYS A 585 16.17 5.24 -37.41
CA LYS A 585 15.19 5.54 -38.45
C LYS A 585 14.07 4.48 -38.50
N PRO A 586 13.13 4.48 -37.55
CA PRO A 586 12.05 3.48 -37.52
C PRO A 586 11.18 3.55 -38.78
N THR A 587 10.75 2.39 -39.28
CA THR A 587 9.96 2.23 -40.51
C THR A 587 8.66 1.44 -40.28
N ASN A 588 8.50 0.86 -39.09
CA ASN A 588 7.31 0.13 -38.66
C ASN A 588 7.17 0.22 -37.13
N ILE A 589 6.06 -0.30 -36.60
CA ILE A 589 5.79 -0.25 -35.16
C ILE A 589 6.73 -1.14 -34.36
N GLU A 590 7.19 -2.26 -34.93
CA GLU A 590 8.11 -3.21 -34.29
C GLU A 590 9.46 -2.55 -33.94
N ASP A 591 9.96 -1.64 -34.79
CA ASP A 591 11.14 -0.84 -34.52
C ASP A 591 10.97 0.03 -33.26
N LEU A 592 9.79 0.63 -33.08
CA LEU A 592 9.48 1.46 -31.91
C LEU A 592 9.35 0.60 -30.64
N ILE A 593 8.72 -0.56 -30.75
CA ILE A 593 8.63 -1.55 -29.65
C ILE A 593 10.03 -1.99 -29.22
N ALA A 594 10.90 -2.34 -30.17
CA ALA A 594 12.28 -2.74 -29.89
C ALA A 594 13.10 -1.61 -29.27
N MET A 595 13.02 -0.38 -29.80
CA MET A 595 13.75 0.77 -29.26
C MET A 595 13.33 1.07 -27.82
N ASN A 596 12.03 1.03 -27.52
CA ASN A 596 11.52 1.22 -26.17
C ASN A 596 12.04 0.16 -25.18
N ALA A 597 12.08 -1.09 -25.61
CA ALA A 597 12.61 -2.19 -24.81
C ALA A 597 14.14 -2.07 -24.58
N LEU A 598 14.89 -1.65 -25.61
CA LEU A 598 16.34 -1.49 -25.56
C LEU A 598 16.80 -0.26 -24.77
N TYR A 599 16.01 0.81 -24.74
CA TYR A 599 16.36 2.06 -24.06
C TYR A 599 16.16 1.97 -22.53
N ARG A 600 16.86 1.02 -21.91
CA ARG A 600 16.90 0.77 -20.47
C ARG A 600 18.35 0.45 -20.03
N PRO A 601 18.72 0.75 -18.77
CA PRO A 601 20.03 0.36 -18.24
C PRO A 601 20.29 -1.15 -18.43
N GLY A 602 21.43 -1.50 -19.03
CA GLY A 602 21.77 -2.87 -19.44
C GLY A 602 21.58 -3.09 -20.95
N PRO A 603 20.34 -3.21 -21.46
CA PRO A 603 20.11 -3.39 -22.90
C PRO A 603 20.55 -2.23 -23.80
N MET A 604 20.73 -1.02 -23.27
CA MET A 604 21.17 0.16 -24.05
C MET A 604 22.47 -0.07 -24.83
N ASP A 605 23.37 -0.90 -24.31
CA ASP A 605 24.64 -1.24 -24.96
C ASP A 605 24.44 -2.01 -26.29
N ASN A 606 23.26 -2.62 -26.48
CA ASN A 606 22.91 -3.31 -27.71
C ASN A 606 22.31 -2.39 -28.79
N ILE A 607 21.92 -1.14 -28.45
CA ILE A 607 21.32 -0.21 -29.42
C ILE A 607 22.22 0.02 -30.64
N PRO A 608 23.54 0.29 -30.49
CA PRO A 608 24.41 0.50 -31.65
C PRO A 608 24.45 -0.71 -32.61
N LYS A 609 24.49 -1.93 -32.06
CA LYS A 609 24.46 -3.17 -32.85
C LYS A 609 23.11 -3.36 -33.56
N PHE A 610 22.01 -3.15 -32.84
CA PHE A 610 20.67 -3.22 -33.41
C PHE A 610 20.52 -2.29 -34.62
N VAL A 611 20.95 -1.04 -34.48
CA VAL A 611 20.93 -0.03 -35.55
C VAL A 611 21.86 -0.42 -36.71
N ALA A 612 23.07 -0.90 -36.43
CA ALA A 612 24.03 -1.32 -37.46
C ALA A 612 23.48 -2.49 -38.31
N ARG A 613 22.90 -3.49 -37.65
CA ARG A 613 22.30 -4.66 -38.31
C ARG A 613 21.06 -4.30 -39.13
N LYS A 614 20.17 -3.46 -38.59
CA LYS A 614 19.01 -2.95 -39.33
C LYS A 614 19.42 -2.27 -40.65
N HIS A 615 20.45 -1.43 -40.60
CA HIS A 615 20.94 -0.71 -41.79
C HIS A 615 21.89 -1.54 -42.67
N GLY A 616 22.07 -2.84 -42.40
CA GLY A 616 22.96 -3.72 -43.15
C GLY A 616 24.44 -3.35 -43.06
N ARG A 617 24.85 -2.58 -42.04
CA ARG A 617 26.24 -2.18 -41.78
C ARG A 617 27.01 -3.27 -41.02
N GLU A 618 26.29 -4.15 -40.35
CA GLU A 618 26.78 -5.35 -39.68
C GLU A 618 25.92 -6.54 -40.12
N PRO A 619 26.49 -7.71 -40.41
CA PRO A 619 25.70 -8.90 -40.71
C PRO A 619 24.86 -9.32 -39.50
N VAL A 620 23.64 -9.79 -39.75
CA VAL A 620 22.80 -10.38 -38.70
C VAL A 620 23.33 -11.76 -38.37
N GLU A 621 23.84 -11.93 -37.15
CA GLU A 621 24.26 -13.23 -36.62
C GLU A 621 23.22 -13.73 -35.62
N TYR A 622 22.77 -14.98 -35.83
CA TYR A 622 21.89 -15.69 -34.93
C TYR A 622 22.71 -16.66 -34.06
N PRO A 623 22.41 -16.80 -32.76
CA PRO A 623 23.12 -17.75 -31.91
C PRO A 623 22.98 -19.21 -32.36
N HIS A 624 21.87 -19.55 -33.01
CA HIS A 624 21.58 -20.88 -33.57
C HIS A 624 20.53 -20.77 -34.69
N GLU A 625 20.58 -21.66 -35.69
CA GLU A 625 19.63 -21.69 -36.82
C GLU A 625 18.16 -21.81 -36.37
N TRP A 626 17.90 -22.59 -35.32
CA TRP A 626 16.53 -22.77 -34.79
C TRP A 626 15.94 -21.51 -34.17
N LEU A 627 16.76 -20.50 -33.86
CA LEU A 627 16.32 -19.25 -33.27
C LEU A 627 16.12 -18.13 -34.30
N GLU A 628 16.39 -18.39 -35.58
CA GLU A 628 16.31 -17.38 -36.63
C GLU A 628 14.91 -16.75 -36.70
N GLU A 629 13.86 -17.56 -36.78
CA GLU A 629 12.47 -17.08 -36.90
C GLU A 629 12.05 -16.16 -35.74
N ILE A 630 12.42 -16.51 -34.49
CA ILE A 630 12.01 -15.72 -33.31
C ILE A 630 12.85 -14.45 -33.10
N LEU A 631 14.10 -14.42 -33.59
CA LEU A 631 15.02 -13.29 -33.44
C LEU A 631 15.11 -12.39 -34.67
N LYS A 632 14.49 -12.81 -35.79
CA LYS A 632 14.45 -12.03 -37.03
C LYS A 632 13.86 -10.63 -36.85
N PRO A 633 12.75 -10.42 -36.10
CA PRO A 633 12.21 -9.07 -35.87
C PRO A 633 13.16 -8.16 -35.07
N THR A 634 14.12 -8.74 -34.34
CA THR A 634 15.08 -8.01 -33.50
C THR A 634 16.52 -8.14 -34.00
N TYR A 635 16.70 -8.47 -35.28
CA TYR A 635 18.00 -8.56 -35.95
C TYR A 635 19.01 -9.45 -35.20
N GLY A 636 18.56 -10.60 -34.71
CA GLY A 636 19.41 -11.59 -34.03
C GLY A 636 19.74 -11.26 -32.56
N ILE A 637 19.20 -10.17 -32.02
CA ILE A 637 19.42 -9.75 -30.63
C ILE A 637 18.23 -10.20 -29.79
N MET A 638 18.47 -10.89 -28.67
CA MET A 638 17.41 -11.19 -27.69
C MET A 638 17.05 -9.92 -26.92
N VAL A 639 15.88 -9.36 -27.23
CA VAL A 639 15.39 -8.11 -26.61
C VAL A 639 14.24 -8.41 -25.65
N TYR A 640 13.35 -9.34 -26.02
CA TYR A 640 12.12 -9.61 -25.29
C TYR A 640 12.25 -10.84 -24.39
N GLN A 641 11.45 -10.87 -23.32
CA GLN A 641 11.40 -12.02 -22.42
C GLN A 641 10.75 -13.24 -23.11
N GLU A 642 9.77 -12.99 -23.97
CA GLU A 642 9.11 -13.99 -24.81
C GLU A 642 10.11 -14.71 -25.72
N GLN A 643 11.10 -13.99 -26.27
CA GLN A 643 12.15 -14.60 -27.09
C GLN A 643 13.02 -15.57 -26.27
N ILE A 644 13.29 -15.26 -25.00
CA ILE A 644 14.01 -16.16 -24.09
C ILE A 644 13.15 -17.41 -23.82
N MET A 645 11.86 -17.23 -23.58
CA MET A 645 10.94 -18.34 -23.33
C MET A 645 10.82 -19.26 -24.56
N GLN A 646 10.66 -18.68 -25.75
CA GLN A 646 10.59 -19.43 -27.01
C GLN A 646 11.91 -20.12 -27.33
N ALA A 647 13.06 -19.50 -27.03
CA ALA A 647 14.36 -20.15 -27.19
C ALA A 647 14.48 -21.41 -26.31
N ALA A 648 14.03 -21.34 -25.06
CA ALA A 648 14.01 -22.50 -24.16
C ALA A 648 13.05 -23.60 -24.66
N GLN A 649 11.88 -23.22 -25.17
CA GLN A 649 10.93 -24.16 -25.77
C GLN A 649 11.55 -24.88 -26.97
N ILE A 650 12.14 -24.14 -27.90
CA ILE A 650 12.68 -24.68 -29.16
C ILE A 650 13.95 -25.51 -28.93
N MET A 651 14.88 -25.02 -28.11
CA MET A 651 16.19 -25.66 -27.94
C MET A 651 16.19 -26.77 -26.88
N ALA A 652 15.40 -26.62 -25.81
CA ALA A 652 15.43 -27.53 -24.67
C ALA A 652 14.13 -28.32 -24.48
N GLY A 653 13.12 -28.10 -25.34
CA GLY A 653 11.84 -28.83 -25.29
C GLY A 653 10.97 -28.46 -24.08
N TYR A 654 11.19 -27.29 -23.48
CA TYR A 654 10.40 -26.80 -22.36
C TYR A 654 8.96 -26.52 -22.81
N SER A 655 7.98 -26.74 -21.93
CA SER A 655 6.68 -26.08 -22.09
C SER A 655 6.85 -24.56 -21.95
N LEU A 656 5.93 -23.75 -22.49
CA LEU A 656 5.97 -22.30 -22.29
C LEU A 656 5.79 -21.91 -20.82
N GLY A 657 5.09 -22.73 -20.03
CA GLY A 657 4.98 -22.59 -18.58
C GLY A 657 6.32 -22.80 -17.86
N GLN A 658 7.06 -23.87 -18.21
CA GLN A 658 8.41 -24.11 -17.70
C GLN A 658 9.38 -23.01 -18.11
N ALA A 659 9.21 -22.49 -19.34
CA ALA A 659 10.05 -21.42 -19.86
C ALA A 659 9.86 -20.11 -19.08
N ASP A 660 8.64 -19.77 -18.63
CA ASP A 660 8.43 -18.64 -17.73
C ASP A 660 9.11 -18.85 -16.37
N MET A 661 9.07 -20.08 -15.85
CA MET A 661 9.75 -20.43 -14.59
C MET A 661 11.27 -20.26 -14.71
N LEU A 662 11.87 -20.71 -15.82
CA LEU A 662 13.28 -20.52 -16.13
C LEU A 662 13.65 -19.02 -16.19
N ARG A 663 12.87 -18.23 -16.93
CA ARG A 663 13.06 -16.76 -17.01
C ARG A 663 13.09 -16.11 -15.62
N ARG A 664 12.17 -16.52 -14.73
CA ARG A 664 12.11 -16.01 -13.35
C ARG A 664 13.34 -16.43 -12.52
N ALA A 665 13.79 -17.68 -12.65
CA ALA A 665 15.00 -18.16 -11.98
C ALA A 665 16.23 -17.34 -12.40
N MET A 666 16.37 -17.07 -13.70
CA MET A 666 17.43 -16.19 -14.24
C MET A 666 17.36 -14.78 -13.66
N GLY A 667 16.16 -14.22 -13.51
CA GLY A 667 15.95 -12.90 -12.91
C GLY A 667 16.33 -12.83 -11.44
N LYS A 668 16.03 -13.87 -10.66
CA LYS A 668 16.37 -13.95 -9.21
C LYS A 668 17.86 -14.21 -8.95
N LYS A 669 18.59 -14.76 -9.93
CA LYS A 669 20.03 -15.09 -9.83
C LYS A 669 20.38 -15.96 -8.62
N LYS A 670 19.47 -16.83 -8.19
CA LYS A 670 19.72 -17.79 -7.11
C LYS A 670 20.50 -18.98 -7.66
N ALA A 671 21.74 -19.18 -7.20
CA ALA A 671 22.63 -20.21 -7.73
C ALA A 671 22.02 -21.63 -7.68
N GLU A 672 21.32 -21.97 -6.60
CA GLU A 672 20.68 -23.29 -6.45
C GLU A 672 19.49 -23.50 -7.41
N GLU A 673 18.70 -22.45 -7.69
CA GLU A 673 17.58 -22.53 -8.65
C GLU A 673 18.11 -22.58 -10.09
N MET A 674 19.22 -21.87 -10.38
CA MET A 674 19.85 -21.85 -11.71
C MET A 674 20.57 -23.15 -12.08
N ALA A 675 20.99 -23.95 -11.09
CA ALA A 675 21.69 -25.21 -11.30
C ALA A 675 20.74 -26.40 -11.52
N LYS A 676 19.47 -26.25 -11.11
CA LYS A 676 18.39 -27.21 -11.36
C LYS A 676 17.82 -26.97 -12.74
#